data_AF-A0A955HZN0-F1
#
_entry.id   AF-A0A955HZN0-F1
#
_cell.length_a   1.000
_cell.length_b   1.000
_cell.length_c   1.000
_cell.angle_alpha   90.00
_cell.angle_beta   90.00
_cell.angle_gamma   90.00
#
_symmetry.space_group_name_H-M   'P 1'
#
loop_
_entity.id
_entity.type
_entity.pdbx_description
1 polymer ?
#
loop_
_entity_poly.entity_id
_entity_poly.type
_entity_poly.pdbx_seq_one_letter_code
_entity_poly.pdbx_strand_id
1 'polypeptide(L)'
;DFDGDQMAVHVPLSQSAQKEAHEIIASTSNLLKPSAGDPIITPTQDMVLGCYYLTKMTKGKAGEGMQFADVNEAMMAYQMGYVDLQSPIVARTGEGEETELKETTIGRIIFNSLLPKEIGFLNETIDKKKLGRLVGDCFEKCGNAVTSRVADELKRIGFLFATRSGLSIGQDDMVIPGEKDKIIDDASEAIKKIQDFFNKGLITDDERYNHTIKVWSQAKSDITTSMIGSIDDENDLHYMINSGARGNWGQITQLCGMKGLVANPAGRTIELPIKSNLKEGFTILEYFIATHGGRKGKSDTALKTAEAGYLTRRLVDAVQDVVIREDDCGSSFAHEVTREESEQIGESFEHRIYGRVLAQAVADEKSGEVIAEADKEIDKDVLQAITDHNVDKVLVRSVMTCQTKGGICVKCYGKDLGTNDTVEVGTAVGIIAAQSIGEPGTQLTMRTFHMGGVAGEGDITQGLTRVEELFEARTPKSPALLAEIDGKVKVSRKGGKTEITLISEEPVEDAYDITSDYEVIVKKGDVVKEKDVLAKNKHNKSVIRTKSPGKIKDASEDMVTVVSEGNVEKTYDIPFGRTLKVQNNQTVTKGQALTTGHFNLRELMKLTDLYTVQKYIMTEVQSIYASQGQTINDKHIEIIARQMLSKVRILDAGDSVFLPGEMTDIMRFEEVNRELEKDGKRIAKGDRLLLGLTRVSLCTDSWLSAASFQETIRVLVEAATTNRIDNLEGLKENVIIGKLIPAGETYKKLNPEYMPPAPMAEDGTSEEDERQFAII
;
A
#
# COMPACT_ATOMS: atom_id res chain seq x y z
N ASP A 1 1.19 7.78 -23.68
CA ASP A 1 2.48 8.20 -24.28
C ASP A 1 2.24 8.86 -25.62
N PHE A 2 3.28 9.20 -26.40
CA PHE A 2 3.14 9.96 -27.65
C PHE A 2 3.06 9.07 -28.90
N ASP A 3 2.50 7.87 -28.78
CA ASP A 3 2.39 6.87 -29.84
C ASP A 3 1.00 6.82 -30.52
N GLY A 4 0.09 7.73 -30.12
CA GLY A 4 -1.26 7.84 -30.69
C GLY A 4 -2.36 8.18 -29.67
N ASP A 5 -2.01 8.33 -28.38
CA ASP A 5 -2.95 8.70 -27.33
C ASP A 5 -3.66 10.05 -27.59
N GLN A 6 -4.89 10.13 -27.10
CA GLN A 6 -5.76 11.30 -27.23
C GLN A 6 -6.03 11.93 -25.86
N MET A 7 -6.11 13.26 -25.82
CA MET A 7 -6.47 14.02 -24.62
C MET A 7 -7.72 14.83 -24.87
N ALA A 8 -8.71 14.72 -23.98
CA ALA A 8 -9.93 15.53 -24.04
C ALA A 8 -9.72 16.86 -23.29
N VAL A 9 -10.22 17.96 -23.87
CA VAL A 9 -10.11 19.30 -23.28
C VAL A 9 -11.51 19.82 -22.95
N HIS A 10 -11.70 20.26 -21.71
CA HIS A 10 -12.93 20.84 -21.21
C HIS A 10 -12.68 22.29 -20.76
N VAL A 11 -13.66 23.17 -20.92
CA VAL A 11 -13.53 24.60 -20.59
C VAL A 11 -14.46 24.97 -19.43
N PRO A 12 -13.94 25.40 -18.26
CA PRO A 12 -14.77 25.85 -17.14
C PRO A 12 -15.45 27.19 -17.47
N LEU A 13 -16.77 27.25 -17.31
CA LEU A 13 -17.56 28.42 -17.72
C LEU A 13 -17.82 29.41 -16.58
N SER A 14 -18.05 28.94 -15.36
CA SER A 14 -18.35 29.81 -14.21
C SER A 14 -17.07 30.35 -13.57
N GLN A 15 -17.14 31.53 -12.96
CA GLN A 15 -16.02 32.12 -12.22
C GLN A 15 -15.55 31.19 -11.08
N SER A 16 -16.48 30.56 -10.37
CA SER A 16 -16.14 29.59 -9.32
C SER A 16 -15.37 28.39 -9.87
N ALA A 17 -15.78 27.83 -11.02
CA ALA A 17 -15.07 26.71 -11.64
C ALA A 17 -13.70 27.12 -12.21
N GLN A 18 -13.57 28.35 -12.72
CA GLN A 18 -12.28 28.90 -13.15
C GLN A 18 -11.32 29.06 -11.98
N LYS A 19 -11.83 29.57 -10.84
CA LYS A 19 -11.05 29.71 -9.60
C LYS A 19 -10.60 28.34 -9.08
N GLU A 20 -11.50 27.37 -9.00
CA GLU A 20 -11.18 25.99 -8.60
C GLU A 20 -10.13 25.35 -9.54
N ALA A 21 -10.27 25.54 -10.85
CA ALA A 21 -9.30 25.03 -11.81
C ALA A 21 -7.90 25.66 -11.63
N HIS A 22 -7.84 26.94 -11.28
CA HIS A 22 -6.59 27.67 -11.08
C HIS A 22 -5.93 27.35 -9.74
N GLU A 23 -6.70 27.26 -8.65
CA GLU A 23 -6.15 27.09 -7.29
C GLU A 23 -5.89 25.62 -6.96
N ILE A 24 -6.77 24.71 -7.35
CA ILE A 24 -6.76 23.30 -6.92
C ILE A 24 -6.26 22.37 -8.04
N ILE A 25 -6.75 22.53 -9.27
CA ILE A 25 -6.49 21.56 -10.36
C ILE A 25 -5.19 21.87 -11.12
N ALA A 26 -4.65 23.08 -10.99
CA ALA A 26 -3.46 23.50 -11.71
C ALA A 26 -2.28 22.50 -11.54
N SER A 27 -1.60 22.19 -12.64
CA SER A 27 -0.50 21.22 -12.64
C SER A 27 0.70 21.66 -11.80
N THR A 28 0.84 22.97 -11.55
CA THR A 28 1.88 23.55 -10.69
C THR A 28 1.64 23.31 -9.20
N SER A 29 0.38 23.05 -8.81
CA SER A 29 0.00 22.74 -7.42
C SER A 29 0.08 21.24 -7.13
N ASN A 30 -0.20 20.41 -8.13
CA ASN A 30 -0.31 18.95 -7.98
C ASN A 30 1.03 18.24 -8.26
N LEU A 31 2.01 18.39 -7.37
CA LEU A 31 3.38 17.85 -7.55
C LEU A 31 3.62 16.50 -6.86
N LEU A 32 2.77 16.10 -5.92
CA LEU A 32 2.91 14.86 -5.15
C LEU A 32 1.80 13.86 -5.50
N LYS A 33 2.07 12.58 -5.25
CA LYS A 33 1.07 11.51 -5.32
C LYS A 33 0.22 11.47 -4.04
N PRO A 34 -1.11 11.58 -4.11
CA PRO A 34 -1.98 11.43 -2.94
C PRO A 34 -1.89 10.05 -2.24
N SER A 35 -1.37 9.03 -2.92
CA SER A 35 -1.25 7.68 -2.37
C SER A 35 -0.14 7.52 -1.32
N ALA A 36 0.97 8.25 -1.48
CA ALA A 36 2.21 8.05 -0.72
C ALA A 36 2.95 9.35 -0.36
N GLY A 37 2.65 10.48 -1.01
CA GLY A 37 3.40 11.73 -0.84
C GLY A 37 4.66 11.83 -1.69
N ASP A 38 4.92 10.83 -2.53
CA ASP A 38 6.07 10.83 -3.44
C ASP A 38 5.88 11.83 -4.60
N PRO A 39 6.93 12.55 -5.05
CA PRO A 39 6.84 13.45 -6.19
C PRO A 39 6.45 12.74 -7.51
N ILE A 40 5.33 13.14 -8.11
CA ILE A 40 4.87 12.59 -9.40
C ILE A 40 5.65 13.16 -10.59
N ILE A 41 6.14 14.39 -10.46
CA ILE A 41 6.85 15.14 -11.51
C ILE A 41 8.33 14.77 -11.65
N THR A 42 8.75 13.64 -11.08
CA THR A 42 10.14 13.17 -11.17
C THR A 42 10.55 13.00 -12.65
N PRO A 43 11.70 13.52 -13.08
CA PRO A 43 12.17 13.35 -14.46
C PRO A 43 12.23 11.88 -14.89
N THR A 44 11.93 11.61 -16.16
CA THR A 44 11.92 10.26 -16.74
C THR A 44 12.70 10.19 -18.05
N GLN A 45 13.12 8.96 -18.42
CA GLN A 45 13.77 8.66 -19.71
C GLN A 45 14.94 9.62 -20.02
N ASP A 46 14.88 10.35 -21.13
CA ASP A 46 15.96 11.18 -21.65
C ASP A 46 16.42 12.25 -20.66
N MET A 47 15.49 12.81 -19.86
CA MET A 47 15.84 13.79 -18.84
C MET A 47 16.78 13.17 -17.79
N VAL A 48 16.47 11.95 -17.35
CA VAL A 48 17.32 11.20 -16.41
C VAL A 48 18.66 10.86 -17.06
N LEU A 49 18.63 10.41 -18.31
CA LEU A 49 19.83 10.03 -19.05
C LEU A 49 20.80 11.20 -19.19
N GLY A 50 20.30 12.39 -19.53
CA GLY A 50 21.12 13.59 -19.66
C GLY A 50 21.69 14.06 -18.32
N CYS A 51 20.90 14.07 -17.24
CA CYS A 51 21.38 14.41 -15.90
C CYS A 51 22.43 13.41 -15.39
N TYR A 52 22.23 12.12 -15.65
CA TYR A 52 23.19 11.07 -15.30
C TYR A 52 24.49 11.22 -16.09
N TYR A 53 24.40 11.42 -17.41
CA TYR A 53 25.56 11.66 -18.27
C TYR A 53 26.34 12.90 -17.83
N LEU A 54 25.64 13.98 -17.49
CA LEU A 54 26.22 15.22 -17.00
C LEU A 54 26.98 15.04 -15.68
N THR A 55 26.47 14.23 -14.76
CA THR A 55 27.00 14.13 -13.38
C THR A 55 27.94 12.94 -13.16
N LYS A 56 28.07 12.04 -14.14
CA LYS A 56 28.99 10.90 -14.08
C LYS A 56 30.44 11.39 -14.07
N MET A 57 31.26 10.73 -13.26
CA MET A 57 32.70 10.96 -13.19
C MET A 57 33.42 9.78 -13.81
N THR A 58 34.36 10.06 -14.70
CA THR A 58 35.08 9.04 -15.48
C THR A 58 36.57 9.37 -15.47
N LYS A 59 37.40 8.39 -15.06
CA LYS A 59 38.86 8.54 -15.00
C LYS A 59 39.49 8.41 -16.39
N GLY A 60 40.66 8.98 -16.60
CA GLY A 60 41.42 8.91 -17.85
C GLY A 60 40.99 9.91 -18.92
N LYS A 61 40.10 10.86 -18.59
CA LYS A 61 39.61 11.88 -19.51
C LYS A 61 40.44 13.16 -19.50
N ALA A 62 40.28 13.99 -20.53
CA ALA A 62 41.05 15.22 -20.70
C ALA A 62 40.86 16.17 -19.51
N GLY A 63 41.97 16.66 -18.95
CA GLY A 63 41.96 17.59 -17.82
C GLY A 63 41.82 16.94 -16.43
N GLU A 64 41.99 15.61 -16.32
CA GLU A 64 42.06 14.92 -15.03
C GLU A 64 43.12 15.54 -14.09
N GLY A 65 42.70 15.85 -12.85
CA GLY A 65 43.57 16.40 -11.81
C GLY A 65 43.89 17.89 -11.95
N MET A 66 43.34 18.59 -12.95
CA MET A 66 43.47 20.05 -13.06
C MET A 66 42.82 20.74 -11.86
N GLN A 67 43.47 21.81 -11.39
CA GLN A 67 43.00 22.62 -10.27
C GLN A 67 42.61 24.00 -10.77
N PHE A 68 41.42 24.46 -10.40
CA PHE A 68 40.87 25.74 -10.80
C PHE A 68 40.63 26.64 -9.59
N ALA A 69 40.95 27.92 -9.76
CA ALA A 69 40.80 28.93 -8.73
C ALA A 69 39.33 29.24 -8.43
N ASP A 70 38.46 29.14 -9.44
CA ASP A 70 37.01 29.31 -9.33
C ASP A 70 36.23 28.52 -10.41
N VAL A 71 34.89 28.57 -10.31
CA VAL A 71 33.96 27.94 -11.26
C VAL A 71 34.06 28.53 -12.68
N ASN A 72 34.33 29.82 -12.82
CA ASN A 72 34.39 30.49 -14.12
C ASN A 72 35.63 30.04 -14.91
N GLU A 73 36.76 29.86 -14.24
CA GLU A 73 37.99 29.33 -14.84
C GLU A 73 37.79 27.90 -15.33
N ALA A 74 37.15 27.04 -14.52
CA ALA A 74 36.81 25.67 -14.91
C ALA A 74 35.87 25.66 -16.14
N MET A 75 34.86 26.53 -16.17
CA MET A 75 33.94 26.67 -17.30
C MET A 75 34.63 27.22 -18.56
N MET A 76 35.57 28.15 -18.41
CA MET A 76 36.37 28.64 -19.53
C MET A 76 37.26 27.53 -20.11
N ALA A 77 37.89 26.72 -19.25
CA ALA A 77 38.71 25.59 -19.67
C ALA A 77 37.88 24.54 -20.43
N TYR A 78 36.65 24.27 -19.99
CA TYR A 78 35.68 23.43 -20.72
C TYR A 78 35.34 24.00 -22.09
N GLN A 79 34.99 25.30 -22.17
CA GLN A 79 34.61 25.95 -23.42
C GLN A 79 35.75 25.98 -24.45
N MET A 80 37.00 26.07 -23.97
CA MET A 80 38.20 25.99 -24.80
C MET A 80 38.60 24.54 -25.17
N GLY A 81 37.91 23.54 -24.62
CA GLY A 81 38.15 22.12 -24.91
C GLY A 81 39.35 21.50 -24.17
N TYR A 82 39.85 22.14 -23.10
CA TYR A 82 40.96 21.62 -22.31
C TYR A 82 40.56 20.53 -21.31
N VAL A 83 39.27 20.49 -20.94
CA VAL A 83 38.74 19.57 -19.92
C VAL A 83 37.44 18.95 -20.43
N ASP A 84 37.27 17.64 -20.21
CA ASP A 84 36.00 16.94 -20.48
C ASP A 84 34.97 17.18 -19.35
N LEU A 85 33.69 17.10 -19.70
CA LEU A 85 32.57 17.29 -18.78
C LEU A 85 32.63 16.36 -17.55
N GLN A 86 33.09 15.12 -17.76
CA GLN A 86 33.10 14.04 -16.75
C GLN A 86 34.47 13.85 -16.08
N SER A 87 35.48 14.65 -16.46
CA SER A 87 36.81 14.54 -15.87
C SER A 87 36.81 14.94 -14.40
N PRO A 88 37.51 14.20 -13.53
CA PRO A 88 37.72 14.61 -12.15
C PRO A 88 38.67 15.81 -12.10
N ILE A 89 38.18 16.91 -11.56
CA ILE A 89 38.90 18.17 -11.37
C ILE A 89 38.79 18.64 -9.92
N VAL A 90 39.69 19.52 -9.50
CA VAL A 90 39.56 20.21 -8.21
C VAL A 90 39.18 21.66 -8.49
N ALA A 91 38.01 22.08 -8.00
CA ALA A 91 37.56 23.46 -8.16
C ALA A 91 37.19 24.04 -6.80
N ARG A 92 37.44 25.34 -6.62
CA ARG A 92 36.93 26.09 -5.48
C ARG A 92 35.46 26.42 -5.72
N THR A 93 34.58 25.89 -4.87
CA THR A 93 33.12 26.09 -4.95
C THR A 93 32.62 26.81 -3.68
N GLY A 94 31.75 27.80 -3.83
CA GLY A 94 31.17 28.60 -2.73
C GLY A 94 31.17 30.11 -2.99
N GLU A 95 30.36 30.87 -2.26
CA GLU A 95 30.35 32.35 -2.29
C GLU A 95 30.79 32.90 -0.91
N GLY A 96 31.70 33.88 -0.88
CA GLY A 96 32.09 34.56 0.37
C GLY A 96 33.07 33.76 1.25
N GLU A 97 32.78 33.63 2.55
CA GLU A 97 33.65 32.96 3.54
C GLU A 97 33.53 31.41 3.51
N GLU A 98 32.54 30.85 2.80
CA GLU A 98 32.29 29.40 2.69
C GLU A 98 32.92 28.79 1.41
N THR A 99 34.10 29.24 1.00
CA THR A 99 34.78 28.64 -0.17
C THR A 99 35.53 27.38 0.22
N GLU A 100 35.19 26.25 -0.39
CA GLU A 100 35.88 24.97 -0.20
C GLU A 100 36.48 24.45 -1.51
N LEU A 101 37.68 23.90 -1.44
CA LEU A 101 38.28 23.14 -2.55
C LEU A 101 37.65 21.75 -2.56
N LYS A 102 36.91 21.41 -3.62
CA LYS A 102 36.24 20.12 -3.77
C LYS A 102 36.71 19.42 -5.04
N GLU A 103 36.93 18.12 -4.92
CA GLU A 103 37.11 17.23 -6.08
C GLU A 103 35.73 16.96 -6.70
N THR A 104 35.50 17.44 -7.92
CA THR A 104 34.21 17.37 -8.61
C THR A 104 34.40 17.26 -10.12
N THR A 105 33.34 17.45 -10.91
CA THR A 105 33.41 17.52 -12.38
C THR A 105 32.77 18.82 -12.87
N ILE A 106 33.13 19.28 -14.07
CA ILE A 106 32.46 20.43 -14.70
C ILE A 106 30.96 20.17 -14.81
N GLY A 107 30.57 18.96 -15.18
CA GLY A 107 29.15 18.63 -15.30
C GLY A 107 28.38 18.73 -13.98
N ARG A 108 28.97 18.33 -12.85
CA ARG A 108 28.38 18.53 -11.52
C ARG A 108 28.30 20.02 -11.15
N ILE A 109 29.30 20.82 -11.50
CA ILE A 109 29.25 22.28 -11.28
C ILE A 109 28.08 22.90 -12.06
N ILE A 110 27.92 22.56 -13.34
CA ILE A 110 26.80 23.02 -14.17
C ILE A 110 25.47 22.57 -13.55
N PHE A 111 25.36 21.32 -13.14
CA PHE A 111 24.14 20.79 -12.52
C PHE A 111 23.75 21.56 -11.25
N ASN A 112 24.72 21.84 -10.37
CA ASN A 112 24.49 22.55 -9.11
C ASN A 112 24.14 24.03 -9.31
N SER A 113 24.57 24.67 -10.41
CA SER A 113 24.22 26.07 -10.69
C SER A 113 22.72 26.30 -10.91
N LEU A 114 21.95 25.23 -11.16
CA LEU A 114 20.50 25.27 -11.34
C LEU A 114 19.72 25.07 -10.05
N LEU A 115 20.39 24.58 -9.00
CA LEU A 115 19.73 24.20 -7.76
C LEU A 115 19.58 25.42 -6.84
N PRO A 116 18.50 25.48 -6.04
CA PRO A 116 18.38 26.46 -4.97
C PRO A 116 19.52 26.32 -3.95
N LYS A 117 19.90 27.43 -3.31
CA LYS A 117 21.00 27.45 -2.34
C LYS A 117 20.73 26.54 -1.14
N GLU A 118 19.45 26.35 -0.81
CA GLU A 118 18.92 25.56 0.31
C GLU A 118 19.17 24.04 0.16
N ILE A 119 19.40 23.55 -1.07
CA ILE A 119 19.71 22.16 -1.34
C ILE A 119 21.18 21.84 -1.07
N GLY A 120 22.06 22.82 -1.23
CA GLY A 120 23.51 22.65 -1.13
C GLY A 120 24.13 21.96 -2.36
N PHE A 121 25.45 21.79 -2.32
CA PHE A 121 26.21 21.25 -3.45
C PHE A 121 26.18 19.71 -3.49
N LEU A 122 25.56 19.14 -4.53
CA LEU A 122 25.49 17.71 -4.79
C LEU A 122 26.71 17.23 -5.58
N ASN A 123 27.55 16.42 -4.95
CA ASN A 123 28.79 15.90 -5.56
C ASN A 123 28.75 14.38 -5.79
N GLU A 124 27.69 13.90 -6.42
CA GLU A 124 27.52 12.49 -6.75
C GLU A 124 26.92 12.31 -8.14
N THR A 125 27.01 11.10 -8.69
CA THR A 125 26.32 10.76 -9.94
C THR A 125 24.82 10.65 -9.65
N ILE A 126 24.03 11.38 -10.43
CA ILE A 126 22.60 11.57 -10.23
C ILE A 126 21.81 10.60 -11.13
N ASP A 127 21.31 9.53 -10.52
CA ASP A 127 20.40 8.55 -11.15
C ASP A 127 18.92 8.92 -10.96
N LYS A 128 18.00 8.13 -11.53
CA LYS A 128 16.56 8.33 -11.37
C LYS A 128 16.10 8.44 -9.92
N LYS A 129 16.63 7.61 -9.02
CA LYS A 129 16.21 7.58 -7.61
C LYS A 129 16.68 8.84 -6.87
N LYS A 130 17.89 9.31 -7.17
CA LYS A 130 18.45 10.54 -6.62
C LYS A 130 17.74 11.77 -7.15
N LEU A 131 17.34 11.79 -8.44
CA LEU A 131 16.48 12.86 -8.97
C LEU A 131 15.13 12.92 -8.25
N GLY A 132 14.50 11.77 -7.99
CA GLY A 132 13.26 11.73 -7.22
C GLY A 132 13.41 12.30 -5.81
N ARG A 133 14.50 11.92 -5.12
CA ARG A 133 14.84 12.48 -3.79
C ARG A 133 15.10 13.99 -3.86
N LEU A 134 15.88 14.46 -4.83
CA LEU A 134 16.15 15.88 -5.03
C LEU A 134 14.86 16.70 -5.21
N VAL A 135 13.91 16.22 -6.02
CA VAL A 135 12.63 16.91 -6.22
C VAL A 135 11.81 16.93 -4.92
N GLY A 136 11.81 15.83 -4.16
CA GLY A 136 11.16 15.78 -2.85
C GLY A 136 11.78 16.75 -1.84
N ASP A 137 13.10 16.82 -1.77
CA ASP A 137 13.80 17.74 -0.86
C ASP A 137 13.60 19.20 -1.29
N CYS A 138 13.50 19.49 -2.60
CA CYS A 138 13.13 20.81 -3.10
C CYS A 138 11.71 21.19 -2.67
N PHE A 139 10.76 20.25 -2.77
CA PHE A 139 9.37 20.48 -2.41
C PHE A 139 9.25 20.94 -0.96
N GLU A 140 9.93 20.28 -0.06
CA GLU A 140 9.82 20.57 1.37
C GLU A 140 10.59 21.82 1.79
N LYS A 141 11.83 21.99 1.30
CA LYS A 141 12.66 23.14 1.71
C LYS A 141 12.26 24.44 1.02
N CYS A 142 11.79 24.37 -0.21
CA CYS A 142 11.60 25.53 -1.08
C CYS A 142 10.13 25.75 -1.50
N GLY A 143 9.23 24.79 -1.21
CA GLY A 143 7.81 24.86 -1.56
C GLY A 143 7.50 24.59 -3.03
N ASN A 144 6.21 24.61 -3.37
CA ASN A 144 5.68 24.20 -4.68
C ASN A 144 6.23 25.04 -5.85
N ALA A 145 6.21 26.37 -5.71
CA ALA A 145 6.57 27.29 -6.78
C ALA A 145 8.05 27.19 -7.20
N VAL A 146 8.96 27.02 -6.23
CA VAL A 146 10.38 26.83 -6.52
C VAL A 146 10.61 25.45 -7.13
N THR A 147 9.98 24.42 -6.57
CA THR A 147 10.12 23.04 -7.05
C THR A 147 9.65 22.86 -8.48
N SER A 148 8.53 23.48 -8.87
CA SER A 148 8.06 23.46 -10.25
C SER A 148 9.06 24.10 -11.21
N ARG A 149 9.73 25.20 -10.82
CA ARG A 149 10.78 25.84 -11.63
C ARG A 149 12.03 24.95 -11.74
N VAL A 150 12.46 24.36 -10.63
CA VAL A 150 13.60 23.43 -10.62
C VAL A 150 13.32 22.22 -11.51
N ALA A 151 12.11 21.67 -11.49
CA ALA A 151 11.73 20.56 -12.36
C ALA A 151 11.81 20.92 -13.85
N ASP A 152 11.39 22.13 -14.23
CA ASP A 152 11.54 22.63 -15.60
C ASP A 152 13.01 22.83 -16.01
N GLU A 153 13.85 23.28 -15.09
CA GLU A 153 15.29 23.41 -15.31
C GLU A 153 15.97 22.04 -15.46
N LEU A 154 15.61 21.07 -14.62
CA LEU A 154 16.05 19.67 -14.72
C LEU A 154 15.62 19.04 -16.06
N LYS A 155 14.39 19.31 -16.51
CA LYS A 155 13.90 18.91 -17.83
C LYS A 155 14.77 19.51 -18.95
N ARG A 156 15.00 20.83 -18.91
CA ARG A 156 15.76 21.56 -19.92
C ARG A 156 17.20 21.04 -20.03
N ILE A 157 17.89 20.94 -18.90
CA ILE A 157 19.29 20.48 -18.89
C ILE A 157 19.39 19.00 -19.24
N GLY A 158 18.46 18.18 -18.76
CA GLY A 158 18.36 16.76 -19.10
C GLY A 158 18.27 16.56 -20.60
N PHE A 159 17.34 17.23 -21.29
CA PHE A 159 17.24 17.15 -22.74
C PHE A 159 18.48 17.69 -23.48
N LEU A 160 19.06 18.80 -23.01
CA LEU A 160 20.25 19.38 -23.61
C LEU A 160 21.44 18.41 -23.58
N PHE A 161 21.73 17.83 -22.42
CA PHE A 161 22.86 16.92 -22.26
C PHE A 161 22.59 15.51 -22.76
N ALA A 162 21.33 15.06 -22.81
CA ALA A 162 20.96 13.85 -23.55
C ALA A 162 21.18 14.01 -25.06
N THR A 163 20.94 15.21 -25.61
CA THR A 163 21.23 15.49 -27.02
C THR A 163 22.74 15.55 -27.27
N ARG A 164 23.49 16.20 -26.38
CA ARG A 164 24.95 16.36 -26.50
C ARG A 164 25.75 15.09 -26.23
N SER A 165 25.20 14.17 -25.44
CA SER A 165 25.89 12.91 -25.14
C SER A 165 26.09 12.06 -26.38
N GLY A 166 25.23 12.21 -27.39
CA GLY A 166 25.30 11.42 -28.63
C GLY A 166 25.07 9.93 -28.41
N LEU A 167 24.49 9.55 -27.27
CA LEU A 167 24.19 8.15 -26.93
C LEU A 167 23.26 7.56 -27.98
N SER A 168 23.64 6.39 -28.49
CA SER A 168 22.90 5.68 -29.52
C SER A 168 22.78 4.20 -29.13
N ILE A 169 22.09 3.43 -29.96
CA ILE A 169 22.03 1.98 -29.81
C ILE A 169 22.41 1.33 -31.13
N GLY A 170 23.59 0.71 -31.14
CA GLY A 170 24.11 -0.11 -32.22
C GLY A 170 23.97 -1.59 -31.91
N GLN A 171 24.11 -2.41 -32.96
CA GLN A 171 24.21 -3.86 -32.79
C GLN A 171 25.50 -4.25 -32.04
N ASP A 172 26.57 -3.46 -32.16
CA ASP A 172 27.87 -3.75 -31.55
C ASP A 172 27.88 -3.47 -30.04
N ASP A 173 27.04 -2.55 -29.56
CA ASP A 173 26.90 -2.28 -28.12
C ASP A 173 26.34 -3.48 -27.35
N MET A 174 25.60 -4.35 -28.05
CA MET A 174 25.01 -5.58 -27.53
C MET A 174 26.05 -6.72 -27.46
N VAL A 175 26.88 -6.73 -26.43
CA VAL A 175 27.95 -7.73 -26.26
C VAL A 175 27.40 -9.08 -25.79
N ILE A 176 27.71 -10.15 -26.53
CA ILE A 176 27.39 -11.54 -26.15
C ILE A 176 28.56 -12.06 -25.32
N PRO A 177 28.32 -12.57 -24.09
CA PRO A 177 29.41 -13.06 -23.24
C PRO A 177 30.05 -14.31 -23.86
N GLY A 178 31.38 -14.33 -23.96
CA GLY A 178 32.12 -15.46 -24.56
C GLY A 178 31.97 -16.78 -23.80
N GLU A 179 31.59 -16.73 -22.51
CA GLU A 179 31.36 -17.92 -21.68
C GLU A 179 29.99 -18.56 -21.89
N LYS A 180 29.09 -17.90 -22.65
CA LYS A 180 27.70 -18.33 -22.85
C LYS A 180 27.58 -19.79 -23.28
N ASP A 181 28.25 -20.16 -24.37
CA ASP A 181 28.12 -21.50 -24.95
C ASP A 181 28.58 -22.57 -23.98
N LYS A 182 29.66 -22.29 -23.24
CA LYS A 182 30.16 -23.18 -22.18
C LYS A 182 29.13 -23.38 -21.07
N ILE A 183 28.50 -22.30 -20.58
CA ILE A 183 27.46 -22.38 -19.54
C ILE A 183 26.25 -23.20 -20.04
N ILE A 184 25.85 -23.01 -21.30
CA ILE A 184 24.74 -23.75 -21.91
C ILE A 184 25.07 -25.24 -22.06
N ASP A 185 26.32 -25.56 -22.41
CA ASP A 185 26.79 -26.94 -22.54
C ASP A 185 26.88 -27.65 -21.18
N ASP A 186 27.44 -26.99 -20.17
CA ASP A 186 27.51 -27.48 -18.79
C ASP A 186 26.11 -27.76 -18.23
N ALA A 187 25.16 -26.85 -18.43
CA ALA A 187 23.75 -27.03 -18.06
C ALA A 187 23.09 -28.20 -18.83
N SER A 188 23.39 -28.33 -20.12
CA SER A 188 22.88 -29.43 -20.95
C SER A 188 23.43 -30.79 -20.49
N GLU A 189 24.68 -30.85 -20.04
CA GLU A 189 25.28 -32.07 -19.47
C GLU A 189 24.66 -32.44 -18.12
N ALA A 190 24.43 -31.45 -17.26
CA ALA A 190 23.74 -31.66 -15.98
C ALA A 190 22.33 -32.24 -16.20
N ILE A 191 21.60 -31.77 -17.21
CA ILE A 191 20.28 -32.29 -17.55
C ILE A 191 20.33 -33.72 -18.08
N LYS A 192 21.35 -34.08 -18.87
CA LYS A 192 21.55 -35.48 -19.29
C LYS A 192 21.72 -36.40 -18.08
N LYS A 193 22.48 -35.98 -17.06
CA LYS A 193 22.65 -36.74 -15.81
C LYS A 193 21.33 -36.89 -15.04
N ILE A 194 20.53 -35.81 -14.96
CA ILE A 194 19.19 -35.84 -14.35
C ILE A 194 18.28 -36.83 -15.10
N GLN A 195 18.29 -36.79 -16.43
CA GLN A 195 17.52 -37.71 -17.27
C GLN A 195 17.98 -39.17 -17.07
N ASP A 196 19.28 -39.41 -16.94
CA ASP A 196 19.83 -40.74 -16.66
C ASP A 196 19.38 -41.26 -15.28
N PHE A 197 19.34 -40.41 -14.26
CA PHE A 197 18.80 -40.79 -12.94
C PHE A 197 17.32 -41.13 -13.01
N PHE A 198 16.54 -40.38 -13.78
CA PHE A 198 15.14 -40.69 -14.04
C PHE A 198 14.99 -42.03 -14.77
N ASN A 199 15.75 -42.25 -15.84
CA ASN A 199 15.73 -43.50 -16.61
C ASN A 199 16.15 -44.73 -15.78
N LYS A 200 17.02 -44.53 -14.77
CA LYS A 200 17.41 -45.56 -13.79
C LYS A 200 16.40 -45.75 -12.65
N GLY A 201 15.34 -44.94 -12.60
CA GLY A 201 14.30 -44.98 -11.57
C GLY A 201 14.74 -44.43 -10.20
N LEU A 202 15.79 -43.59 -10.16
CA LEU A 202 16.31 -43.02 -8.92
C LEU A 202 15.56 -41.76 -8.46
N ILE A 203 14.89 -41.08 -9.39
CA ILE A 203 14.09 -39.87 -9.14
C ILE A 203 12.72 -39.99 -9.82
N THR A 204 11.74 -39.29 -9.28
CA THR A 204 10.40 -39.17 -9.87
C THR A 204 10.37 -38.17 -11.03
N ASP A 205 9.31 -38.16 -11.84
CA ASP A 205 9.15 -37.20 -12.94
C ASP A 205 8.99 -35.75 -12.43
N ASP A 206 8.32 -35.57 -11.29
CA ASP A 206 8.17 -34.25 -10.67
C ASP A 206 9.52 -33.70 -10.16
N GLU A 207 10.34 -34.56 -9.55
CA GLU A 207 11.71 -34.19 -9.15
C GLU A 207 12.58 -33.88 -10.37
N ARG A 208 12.51 -34.72 -11.42
CA ARG A 208 13.20 -34.47 -12.70
C ARG A 208 12.84 -33.09 -13.25
N TYR A 209 11.54 -32.81 -13.37
CA TYR A 209 10.99 -31.55 -13.85
C TYR A 209 11.53 -30.34 -13.06
N ASN A 210 11.41 -30.39 -11.73
CA ASN A 210 11.86 -29.30 -10.85
C ASN A 210 13.37 -29.08 -10.93
N HIS A 211 14.16 -30.16 -10.97
CA HIS A 211 15.61 -30.06 -11.12
C HIS A 211 16.01 -29.49 -12.49
N THR A 212 15.34 -29.89 -13.58
CA THR A 212 15.59 -29.33 -14.92
C THR A 212 15.34 -27.83 -14.96
N ILE A 213 14.23 -27.36 -14.37
CA ILE A 213 13.92 -25.92 -14.27
C ILE A 213 14.99 -25.18 -13.49
N LYS A 214 15.38 -25.72 -12.33
CA LYS A 214 16.39 -25.09 -11.46
C LYS A 214 17.73 -24.93 -12.17
N VAL A 215 18.18 -25.95 -12.90
CA VAL A 215 19.43 -25.90 -13.68
C VAL A 215 19.37 -24.81 -14.74
N TRP A 216 18.29 -24.73 -15.52
CA TRP A 216 18.16 -23.69 -16.55
C TRP A 216 18.02 -22.28 -15.98
N SER A 217 17.34 -22.14 -14.84
CA SER A 217 17.24 -20.86 -14.14
C SER A 217 18.61 -20.38 -13.66
N GLN A 218 19.42 -21.29 -13.10
CA GLN A 218 20.79 -20.98 -12.69
C GLN A 218 21.65 -20.58 -13.89
N ALA A 219 21.62 -21.36 -14.98
CA ALA A 219 22.37 -21.05 -16.20
C ALA A 219 22.06 -19.65 -16.75
N LYS A 220 20.78 -19.24 -16.73
CA LYS A 220 20.37 -17.88 -17.13
C LYS A 220 20.95 -16.80 -16.19
N SER A 221 20.98 -17.06 -14.88
CA SER A 221 21.57 -16.16 -13.89
C SER A 221 23.08 -16.01 -14.09
N ASP A 222 23.76 -17.12 -14.36
CA ASP A 222 25.21 -17.14 -14.60
C ASP A 222 25.56 -16.37 -15.89
N ILE A 223 24.80 -16.59 -16.98
CA ILE A 223 24.93 -15.83 -18.23
C ILE A 223 24.68 -14.33 -17.99
N THR A 224 23.68 -13.97 -17.19
CA THR A 224 23.39 -12.56 -16.87
C THR A 224 24.57 -11.91 -16.15
N THR A 225 25.16 -12.61 -15.18
CA THR A 225 26.30 -12.11 -14.40
C THR A 225 27.54 -11.93 -15.29
N SER A 226 27.85 -12.93 -16.12
CA SER A 226 28.96 -12.88 -17.08
C SER A 226 28.76 -11.75 -18.11
N MET A 227 27.53 -11.56 -18.59
CA MET A 227 27.19 -10.48 -19.51
C MET A 227 27.42 -9.09 -18.89
N ILE A 228 26.93 -8.84 -17.66
CA ILE A 228 27.11 -7.55 -16.97
C ILE A 228 28.59 -7.23 -16.79
N GLY A 229 29.42 -8.23 -16.41
CA GLY A 229 30.86 -8.04 -16.27
C GLY A 229 31.63 -7.84 -17.58
N SER A 230 31.03 -8.20 -18.73
CA SER A 230 31.66 -8.08 -20.05
C SER A 230 31.42 -6.74 -20.75
N ILE A 231 30.42 -5.98 -20.29
CA ILE A 231 30.04 -4.69 -20.88
C ILE A 231 30.85 -3.58 -20.21
N ASP A 232 31.49 -2.73 -21.01
CA ASP A 232 32.25 -1.58 -20.52
C ASP A 232 31.32 -0.55 -19.83
N ASP A 233 31.83 0.10 -18.78
CA ASP A 233 31.14 1.18 -18.07
C ASP A 233 30.81 2.37 -18.99
N GLU A 234 31.57 2.57 -20.06
CA GLU A 234 31.36 3.60 -21.09
C GLU A 234 30.36 3.22 -22.18
N ASN A 235 29.91 1.96 -22.24
CA ASN A 235 28.93 1.51 -23.23
C ASN A 235 27.58 2.24 -23.08
N ASP A 236 26.96 2.60 -24.19
CA ASP A 236 25.71 3.36 -24.21
C ASP A 236 24.54 2.64 -23.50
N LEU A 237 24.46 1.31 -23.64
CA LEU A 237 23.46 0.48 -22.93
C LEU A 237 23.67 0.54 -21.42
N HIS A 238 24.93 0.61 -20.98
CA HIS A 238 25.26 0.73 -19.56
C HIS A 238 24.77 2.07 -19.01
N TYR A 239 24.95 3.18 -19.74
CA TYR A 239 24.38 4.48 -19.38
C TYR A 239 22.84 4.44 -19.29
N MET A 240 22.15 3.83 -20.26
CA MET A 240 20.69 3.77 -20.29
C MET A 240 20.09 3.00 -19.09
N ILE A 241 20.74 1.91 -18.69
CA ILE A 241 20.21 1.02 -17.64
C ILE A 241 20.60 1.53 -16.26
N ASN A 242 21.88 1.88 -16.04
CA ASN A 242 22.34 2.29 -14.72
C ASN A 242 21.85 3.67 -14.32
N SER A 243 21.56 4.56 -15.29
CA SER A 243 20.84 5.81 -14.99
C SER A 243 19.41 5.56 -14.49
N GLY A 244 18.83 4.39 -14.79
CA GLY A 244 17.42 4.09 -14.56
C GLY A 244 16.48 4.79 -15.54
N ALA A 245 17.00 5.36 -16.63
CA ALA A 245 16.22 6.04 -17.66
C ALA A 245 15.25 5.08 -18.35
N ARG A 246 15.75 3.95 -18.87
CA ARG A 246 14.93 2.94 -19.52
C ARG A 246 15.60 1.57 -19.54
N GLY A 247 14.80 0.54 -19.29
CA GLY A 247 15.20 -0.86 -19.39
C GLY A 247 15.73 -1.45 -18.08
N ASN A 248 16.06 -2.74 -18.11
CA ASN A 248 16.72 -3.44 -17.02
C ASN A 248 17.67 -4.52 -17.56
N TRP A 249 18.59 -4.99 -16.71
CA TRP A 249 19.55 -6.02 -17.08
C TRP A 249 18.90 -7.32 -17.56
N GLY A 250 17.74 -7.70 -17.02
CA GLY A 250 16.99 -8.87 -17.48
C GLY A 250 16.47 -8.76 -18.92
N GLN A 251 16.21 -7.55 -19.43
CA GLN A 251 15.86 -7.30 -20.83
C GLN A 251 17.09 -7.40 -21.73
N ILE A 252 18.24 -6.88 -21.29
CA ILE A 252 19.50 -7.04 -22.04
C ILE A 252 19.94 -8.49 -22.09
N THR A 253 19.75 -9.26 -21.01
CA THR A 253 19.97 -10.71 -21.03
C THR A 253 19.15 -11.39 -22.12
N GLN A 254 17.92 -10.93 -22.39
CA GLN A 254 17.12 -11.49 -23.48
C GLN A 254 17.62 -11.08 -24.87
N LEU A 255 18.24 -9.89 -24.99
CA LEU A 255 18.83 -9.41 -26.22
C LEU A 255 20.14 -10.12 -26.57
N CYS A 256 21.05 -10.27 -25.59
CA CYS A 256 22.44 -10.68 -25.81
C CYS A 256 22.83 -11.99 -25.10
N GLY A 257 22.12 -12.40 -24.05
CA GLY A 257 22.42 -13.61 -23.28
C GLY A 257 21.64 -14.82 -23.80
N MET A 258 20.47 -15.06 -23.20
CA MET A 258 19.51 -16.08 -23.61
C MET A 258 18.09 -15.65 -23.21
N LYS A 259 17.05 -16.10 -23.93
CA LYS A 259 15.66 -15.88 -23.52
C LYS A 259 15.29 -16.70 -22.28
N GLY A 260 15.70 -17.98 -22.26
CA GLY A 260 15.51 -18.89 -21.13
C GLY A 260 14.19 -19.64 -21.15
N LEU A 261 13.70 -20.02 -19.96
CA LEU A 261 12.46 -20.76 -19.78
C LEU A 261 11.23 -19.88 -20.08
N VAL A 262 10.21 -20.49 -20.67
CA VAL A 262 8.91 -19.85 -20.93
C VAL A 262 7.75 -20.68 -20.36
N ALA A 263 6.64 -20.02 -20.03
CA ALA A 263 5.45 -20.63 -19.48
C ALA A 263 4.44 -20.93 -20.58
N ASN A 264 3.78 -22.08 -20.47
CA ASN A 264 2.67 -22.45 -21.33
C ASN A 264 1.38 -21.70 -20.92
N PRO A 265 0.28 -21.81 -21.70
CA PRO A 265 -0.98 -21.14 -21.38
C PRO A 265 -1.57 -21.54 -20.01
N ALA A 266 -1.34 -22.78 -19.56
CA ALA A 266 -1.75 -23.26 -18.24
C ALA A 266 -0.89 -22.72 -17.08
N GLY A 267 0.17 -21.95 -17.36
CA GLY A 267 1.09 -21.40 -16.36
C GLY A 267 2.22 -22.35 -15.96
N ARG A 268 2.29 -23.55 -16.54
CA ARG A 268 3.39 -24.49 -16.30
C ARG A 268 4.59 -24.14 -17.18
N THR A 269 5.78 -24.14 -16.60
CA THR A 269 7.04 -23.89 -17.31
C THR A 269 7.32 -25.00 -18.33
N ILE A 270 7.68 -24.61 -19.54
CA ILE A 270 8.13 -25.52 -20.59
C ILE A 270 9.59 -25.92 -20.28
N GLU A 271 9.85 -27.22 -20.20
CA GLU A 271 11.17 -27.79 -19.84
C GLU A 271 12.26 -27.44 -20.87
N LEU A 272 11.89 -27.29 -22.14
CA LEU A 272 12.80 -26.91 -23.22
C LEU A 272 12.99 -25.38 -23.21
N PRO A 273 14.16 -24.86 -22.82
CA PRO A 273 14.40 -23.42 -22.83
C PRO A 273 14.66 -22.92 -24.25
N ILE A 274 14.56 -21.62 -24.41
CA ILE A 274 15.08 -20.91 -25.58
C ILE A 274 16.53 -20.52 -25.27
N LYS A 275 17.47 -21.17 -25.97
CA LYS A 275 18.92 -21.00 -25.75
C LYS A 275 19.45 -19.77 -26.48
N SER A 276 18.87 -19.48 -27.64
CA SER A 276 19.21 -18.32 -28.44
C SER A 276 18.76 -17.01 -27.78
N ASN A 277 19.35 -15.90 -28.23
CA ASN A 277 18.96 -14.54 -27.86
C ASN A 277 18.37 -13.80 -29.09
N LEU A 278 17.89 -12.57 -28.89
CA LEU A 278 17.29 -11.80 -29.99
C LEU A 278 18.33 -11.28 -31.00
N LYS A 279 19.59 -11.10 -30.60
CA LYS A 279 20.69 -10.68 -31.49
C LYS A 279 21.10 -11.78 -32.47
N GLU A 280 21.15 -13.03 -32.01
CA GLU A 280 21.44 -14.23 -32.81
C GLU A 280 20.23 -14.70 -33.63
N GLY A 281 19.03 -14.43 -33.12
CA GLY A 281 17.77 -14.88 -33.71
C GLY A 281 17.30 -16.23 -33.19
N PHE A 282 15.98 -16.43 -33.16
CA PHE A 282 15.37 -17.68 -32.70
C PHE A 282 15.18 -18.67 -33.83
N THR A 283 15.32 -19.96 -33.52
CA THR A 283 14.85 -21.02 -34.41
C THR A 283 13.31 -21.02 -34.51
N ILE A 284 12.75 -21.69 -35.52
CA ILE A 284 11.29 -21.78 -35.71
C ILE A 284 10.60 -22.35 -34.46
N LEU A 285 11.18 -23.39 -33.84
CA LEU A 285 10.62 -24.02 -32.66
C LEU A 285 10.69 -23.09 -31.43
N GLU A 286 11.82 -22.43 -31.21
CA GLU A 286 11.99 -21.46 -30.12
C GLU A 286 11.03 -20.27 -30.27
N TYR A 287 10.86 -19.76 -31.49
CA TYR A 287 9.92 -18.68 -31.76
C TYR A 287 8.48 -19.11 -31.48
N PHE A 288 8.08 -20.31 -31.94
CA PHE A 288 6.76 -20.88 -31.65
C PHE A 288 6.51 -21.02 -30.14
N ILE A 289 7.49 -21.53 -29.41
CA ILE A 289 7.44 -21.65 -27.95
C ILE A 289 7.28 -20.26 -27.29
N ALA A 290 8.03 -19.26 -27.73
CA ALA A 290 7.92 -17.88 -27.22
C ALA A 290 6.53 -17.25 -27.43
N THR A 291 5.82 -17.61 -28.51
CA THR A 291 4.49 -17.04 -28.80
C THR A 291 3.43 -17.37 -27.74
N HIS A 292 3.56 -18.49 -27.01
CA HIS A 292 2.60 -18.88 -25.97
C HIS A 292 2.57 -17.85 -24.83
N GLY A 293 3.76 -17.49 -24.32
CA GLY A 293 3.90 -16.47 -23.28
C GLY A 293 3.48 -15.09 -23.75
N GLY A 294 3.88 -14.71 -24.98
CA GLY A 294 3.53 -13.42 -25.56
C GLY A 294 2.02 -13.22 -25.76
N ARG A 295 1.30 -14.25 -26.25
CA ARG A 295 -0.16 -14.19 -26.43
C ARG A 295 -0.88 -14.12 -25.08
N LYS A 296 -0.51 -14.97 -24.13
CA LYS A 296 -1.11 -14.97 -22.78
C LYS A 296 -0.95 -13.61 -22.10
N GLY A 297 0.25 -13.03 -22.13
CA GLY A 297 0.51 -11.71 -21.55
C GLY A 297 -0.42 -10.62 -22.11
N LYS A 298 -0.64 -10.59 -23.44
CA LYS A 298 -1.57 -9.64 -24.06
C LYS A 298 -3.03 -9.87 -23.65
N SER A 299 -3.49 -11.12 -23.61
CA SER A 299 -4.86 -11.44 -23.19
C SER A 299 -5.10 -11.13 -21.71
N ASP A 300 -4.17 -11.49 -20.83
CA ASP A 300 -4.28 -11.21 -19.38
C ASP A 300 -4.31 -9.70 -19.11
N THR A 301 -3.52 -8.91 -19.85
CA THR A 301 -3.50 -7.44 -19.71
C THR A 301 -4.89 -6.84 -20.02
N ALA A 302 -5.52 -7.28 -21.11
CA ALA A 302 -6.83 -6.76 -21.51
C ALA A 302 -7.93 -7.15 -20.51
N LEU A 303 -7.95 -8.39 -20.03
CA LEU A 303 -8.96 -8.87 -19.08
C LEU A 303 -8.81 -8.24 -17.70
N LYS A 304 -7.58 -8.20 -17.16
CA LYS A 304 -7.36 -7.74 -15.79
C LYS A 304 -7.50 -6.22 -15.61
N THR A 305 -7.33 -5.44 -16.68
CA THR A 305 -7.60 -3.98 -16.65
C THR A 305 -9.05 -3.70 -16.26
N ALA A 306 -10.00 -4.51 -16.76
CA ALA A 306 -11.41 -4.38 -16.39
C ALA A 306 -11.67 -4.79 -14.93
N GLU A 307 -11.01 -5.82 -14.43
CA GLU A 307 -11.13 -6.29 -13.04
C GLU A 307 -10.65 -5.22 -12.04
N ALA A 308 -9.49 -4.61 -12.28
CA ALA A 308 -8.96 -3.54 -11.45
C ALA A 308 -9.86 -2.29 -11.45
N GLY A 309 -10.43 -1.93 -12.60
CA GLY A 309 -11.44 -0.87 -12.70
C GLY A 309 -12.71 -1.20 -11.89
N TYR A 310 -13.14 -2.46 -11.90
CA TYR A 310 -14.28 -2.92 -11.11
C TYR A 310 -14.01 -2.91 -9.60
N LEU A 311 -12.80 -3.26 -9.16
CA LEU A 311 -12.40 -3.11 -7.75
C LEU A 311 -12.41 -1.64 -7.34
N THR A 312 -11.83 -0.75 -8.14
CA THR A 312 -11.80 0.70 -7.87
C THR A 312 -13.21 1.25 -7.70
N ARG A 313 -14.14 0.85 -8.58
CA ARG A 313 -15.55 1.22 -8.46
C ARG A 313 -16.17 0.75 -7.14
N ARG A 314 -15.96 -0.51 -6.75
CA ARG A 314 -16.47 -1.05 -5.46
C ARG A 314 -15.89 -0.33 -4.25
N LEU A 315 -14.62 0.03 -4.29
CA LEU A 315 -13.97 0.82 -3.25
C LEU A 315 -14.66 2.18 -3.13
N VAL A 316 -14.77 2.93 -4.24
CA VAL A 316 -15.46 4.23 -4.27
C VAL A 316 -16.89 4.11 -3.74
N ASP A 317 -17.65 3.12 -4.20
CA ASP A 317 -19.03 2.92 -3.77
C ASP A 317 -19.17 2.65 -2.25
N ALA A 318 -18.15 2.06 -1.62
CA ALA A 318 -18.17 1.77 -0.19
C ALA A 318 -17.76 2.97 0.68
N VAL A 319 -16.83 3.82 0.20
CA VAL A 319 -16.20 4.89 1.02
C VAL A 319 -16.44 6.32 0.53
N GLN A 320 -17.20 6.53 -0.56
CA GLN A 320 -17.49 7.87 -1.10
C GLN A 320 -18.02 8.87 -0.06
N ASP A 321 -18.77 8.41 0.94
CA ASP A 321 -19.40 9.29 1.93
C ASP A 321 -18.46 9.58 3.13
N VAL A 322 -17.23 9.09 3.09
CA VAL A 322 -16.20 9.33 4.11
C VAL A 322 -15.46 10.64 3.80
N VAL A 323 -15.81 11.68 4.55
CA VAL A 323 -15.21 13.03 4.47
C VAL A 323 -14.63 13.45 5.82
N ILE A 324 -13.72 14.43 5.81
CA ILE A 324 -13.27 15.08 7.06
C ILE A 324 -14.38 15.99 7.59
N ARG A 325 -14.82 15.81 8.83
CA ARG A 325 -15.97 16.53 9.40
C ARG A 325 -15.66 17.44 10.59
N GLU A 326 -14.60 17.17 11.33
CA GLU A 326 -14.25 17.91 12.55
C GLU A 326 -12.73 17.89 12.76
N ASP A 327 -12.21 18.76 13.63
CA ASP A 327 -10.76 18.84 13.89
C ASP A 327 -10.26 17.68 14.78
N ASP A 328 -10.96 17.40 15.88
CA ASP A 328 -10.57 16.39 16.85
C ASP A 328 -11.77 15.62 17.42
N CYS A 329 -11.70 14.29 17.40
CA CYS A 329 -12.72 13.42 17.99
C CYS A 329 -12.47 13.08 19.46
N GLY A 330 -11.31 13.46 20.03
CA GLY A 330 -10.95 13.18 21.43
C GLY A 330 -10.65 11.72 21.77
N SER A 331 -10.49 10.85 20.75
CA SER A 331 -10.21 9.42 20.96
C SER A 331 -8.87 9.19 21.67
N SER A 332 -8.88 8.42 22.77
CA SER A 332 -7.69 8.01 23.51
C SER A 332 -7.03 6.73 22.99
N PHE A 333 -7.61 6.11 21.96
CA PHE A 333 -7.11 4.86 21.39
C PHE A 333 -5.98 5.12 20.41
N ALA A 334 -4.86 4.41 20.61
CA ALA A 334 -3.68 4.51 19.76
C ALA A 334 -3.49 3.26 18.89
N HIS A 335 -2.97 3.47 17.68
CA HIS A 335 -2.46 2.43 16.81
C HIS A 335 -0.95 2.30 17.01
N GLU A 336 -0.48 1.09 17.28
CA GLU A 336 0.95 0.82 17.44
C GLU A 336 1.56 0.38 16.11
N VAL A 337 2.56 1.14 15.67
CA VAL A 337 3.41 0.82 14.52
C VAL A 337 4.80 0.46 15.02
N THR A 338 5.33 -0.69 14.60
CA THR A 338 6.65 -1.19 15.01
C THR A 338 7.59 -1.39 13.82
N ARG A 339 8.90 -1.32 14.06
CA ARG A 339 9.92 -1.63 13.04
C ARG A 339 9.85 -3.09 12.59
N GLU A 340 9.69 -4.03 13.52
CA GLU A 340 9.56 -5.47 13.22
C GLU A 340 8.40 -5.76 12.27
N GLU A 341 7.23 -5.17 12.51
CA GLU A 341 6.08 -5.36 11.62
C GLU A 341 6.32 -4.76 10.23
N SER A 342 7.02 -3.62 10.17
CA SER A 342 7.34 -2.94 8.92
C SER A 342 8.31 -3.77 8.06
N GLU A 343 9.32 -4.38 8.68
CA GLU A 343 10.21 -5.34 8.01
C GLU A 343 9.47 -6.58 7.48
N GLN A 344 8.51 -7.12 8.24
CA GLN A 344 7.70 -8.25 7.79
C GLN A 344 6.80 -7.90 6.59
N ILE A 345 6.27 -6.68 6.56
CA ILE A 345 5.47 -6.16 5.44
C ILE A 345 6.35 -5.90 4.20
N GLY A 346 7.62 -5.55 4.41
CA GLY A 346 8.53 -5.10 3.35
C GLY A 346 8.41 -3.61 3.03
N GLU A 347 7.93 -2.80 3.97
CA GLU A 347 7.76 -1.35 3.86
C GLU A 347 8.62 -0.64 4.92
N SER A 348 9.15 0.54 4.62
CA SER A 348 9.98 1.26 5.60
C SER A 348 9.13 1.76 6.77
N PHE A 349 9.67 1.67 7.99
CA PHE A 349 9.00 2.15 9.20
C PHE A 349 8.68 3.64 9.10
N GLU A 350 9.62 4.41 8.54
CA GLU A 350 9.58 5.85 8.38
C GLU A 350 8.42 6.28 7.47
N HIS A 351 8.23 5.59 6.34
CA HIS A 351 7.15 5.90 5.40
C HIS A 351 5.75 5.59 5.97
N ARG A 352 5.63 4.63 6.89
CA ARG A 352 4.35 4.27 7.52
C ARG A 352 3.89 5.27 8.59
N ILE A 353 4.83 5.87 9.31
CA ILE A 353 4.53 6.86 10.36
C ILE A 353 4.47 8.29 9.82
N TYR A 354 5.09 8.56 8.67
CA TYR A 354 5.11 9.88 8.06
C TYR A 354 3.70 10.46 7.84
N GLY A 355 3.50 11.72 8.26
CA GLY A 355 2.24 12.44 8.12
C GLY A 355 1.11 11.96 9.03
N ARG A 356 1.42 11.18 10.08
CA ARG A 356 0.48 10.83 11.15
C ARG A 356 0.64 11.74 12.36
N VAL A 357 -0.35 11.72 13.26
CA VAL A 357 -0.32 12.45 14.53
C VAL A 357 0.00 11.48 15.66
N LEU A 358 0.91 11.88 16.56
CA LEU A 358 1.26 11.09 17.74
C LEU A 358 0.10 11.02 18.72
N ALA A 359 -0.25 9.82 19.17
CA ALA A 359 -1.25 9.64 20.23
C ALA A 359 -0.65 9.87 21.62
N GLN A 360 0.64 9.56 21.79
CA GLN A 360 1.39 9.72 23.02
C GLN A 360 2.77 10.30 22.71
N ALA A 361 3.37 10.96 23.71
CA ALA A 361 4.72 11.49 23.57
C ALA A 361 5.71 10.33 23.33
N VAL A 362 6.64 10.54 22.40
CA VAL A 362 7.71 9.58 22.11
C VAL A 362 8.92 9.99 22.92
N ALA A 363 9.39 9.11 23.79
CA ALA A 363 10.62 9.27 24.52
C ALA A 363 11.64 8.23 24.05
N ASP A 364 12.92 8.61 24.04
CA ASP A 364 14.00 7.64 23.82
C ASP A 364 14.05 6.65 24.98
N GLU A 365 14.00 5.36 24.68
CA GLU A 365 14.04 4.29 25.69
C GLU A 365 15.37 4.27 26.48
N LYS A 366 16.46 4.83 25.92
CA LYS A 366 17.79 4.85 26.55
C LYS A 366 18.05 6.09 27.40
N SER A 367 17.68 7.27 26.91
CA SER A 367 17.93 8.55 27.60
C SER A 367 16.74 9.04 28.43
N GLY A 368 15.52 8.59 28.14
CA GLY A 368 14.29 9.13 28.72
C GLY A 368 13.94 10.54 28.26
N GLU A 369 14.66 11.08 27.27
CA GLU A 369 14.39 12.39 26.69
C GLU A 369 13.15 12.33 25.77
N VAL A 370 12.26 13.31 25.89
CA VAL A 370 11.07 13.42 25.06
C VAL A 370 11.49 13.95 23.69
N ILE A 371 11.41 13.10 22.67
CA ILE A 371 11.73 13.43 21.28
C ILE A 371 10.60 14.27 20.67
N ALA A 372 9.35 13.88 20.94
CA ALA A 372 8.18 14.56 20.43
C ALA A 372 7.00 14.45 21.41
N GLU A 373 6.25 15.54 21.54
CA GLU A 373 5.06 15.61 22.40
C GLU A 373 3.85 14.87 21.78
N ALA A 374 2.86 14.56 22.62
CA ALA A 374 1.59 14.01 22.15
C ALA A 374 0.85 15.02 21.26
N ASP A 375 0.00 14.53 20.36
CA ASP A 375 -0.75 15.32 19.36
C ASP A 375 0.13 16.09 18.36
N LYS A 376 1.46 15.90 18.36
CA LYS A 376 2.34 16.45 17.33
C LYS A 376 2.26 15.62 16.05
N GLU A 377 2.18 16.31 14.92
CA GLU A 377 2.24 15.70 13.59
C GLU A 377 3.69 15.29 13.25
N ILE A 378 3.85 14.11 12.64
CA ILE A 378 5.15 13.55 12.27
C ILE A 378 5.56 14.12 10.90
N ASP A 379 6.34 15.21 10.95
CA ASP A 379 7.08 15.78 9.82
C ASP A 379 8.47 15.12 9.67
N LYS A 380 9.27 15.52 8.67
CA LYS A 380 10.61 14.96 8.46
C LYS A 380 11.58 15.26 9.62
N ASP A 381 11.42 16.38 10.33
CA ASP A 381 12.30 16.73 11.44
C ASP A 381 12.07 15.79 12.64
N VAL A 382 10.81 15.55 12.98
CA VAL A 382 10.41 14.55 13.98
C VAL A 382 10.78 13.14 13.51
N LEU A 383 10.60 12.83 12.23
CA LEU A 383 10.97 11.55 11.65
C LEU A 383 12.48 11.28 11.74
N GLN A 384 13.30 12.29 11.45
CA GLN A 384 14.76 12.22 11.56
C GLN A 384 15.15 12.02 13.03
N ALA A 385 14.54 12.75 13.96
CA ALA A 385 14.80 12.58 15.38
C ALA A 385 14.43 11.17 15.89
N ILE A 386 13.29 10.60 15.45
CA ILE A 386 12.88 9.22 15.73
C ILE A 386 13.88 8.21 15.17
N THR A 387 14.44 8.49 13.99
CA THR A 387 15.41 7.64 13.31
C THR A 387 16.78 7.68 14.00
N ASP A 388 17.26 8.87 14.36
CA ASP A 388 18.56 9.07 15.03
C ASP A 388 18.60 8.38 16.40
N HIS A 389 17.48 8.39 17.13
CA HIS A 389 17.35 7.73 18.43
C HIS A 389 17.01 6.23 18.32
N ASN A 390 16.82 5.68 17.11
CA ASN A 390 16.45 4.28 16.85
C ASN A 390 15.25 3.81 17.69
N VAL A 391 14.16 4.58 17.68
CA VAL A 391 12.92 4.19 18.37
C VAL A 391 12.28 2.99 17.66
N ASP A 392 11.96 1.91 18.40
CA ASP A 392 11.44 0.66 17.83
C ASP A 392 9.93 0.67 17.57
N LYS A 393 9.17 1.48 18.31
CA LYS A 393 7.71 1.56 18.24
C LYS A 393 7.19 2.97 18.46
N VAL A 394 6.12 3.32 17.74
CA VAL A 394 5.45 4.61 17.86
C VAL A 394 3.93 4.40 17.96
N LEU A 395 3.30 5.11 18.89
CA LEU A 395 1.85 5.13 19.08
C LEU A 395 1.25 6.33 18.35
N VAL A 396 0.51 6.06 17.28
CA VAL A 396 -0.10 7.07 16.42
C VAL A 396 -1.61 7.06 16.54
N ARG A 397 -2.23 8.21 16.27
CA ARG A 397 -3.66 8.28 16.00
C ARG A 397 -3.94 7.59 14.65
N SER A 398 -5.09 6.94 14.56
CA SER A 398 -5.48 6.17 13.38
C SER A 398 -6.93 6.45 13.01
N VAL A 399 -7.22 6.26 11.72
CA VAL A 399 -8.58 6.34 11.20
C VAL A 399 -9.44 5.22 11.80
N MET A 400 -8.86 4.04 12.04
CA MET A 400 -9.55 2.87 12.59
C MET A 400 -10.17 3.15 13.98
N THR A 401 -9.53 4.01 14.77
CA THR A 401 -9.92 4.35 16.14
C THR A 401 -10.68 5.68 16.27
N CYS A 402 -11.00 6.31 15.14
CA CYS A 402 -11.68 7.59 15.08
C CYS A 402 -13.17 7.47 15.48
N GLN A 403 -13.63 8.37 16.34
CA GLN A 403 -15.00 8.39 16.88
C GLN A 403 -15.92 9.42 16.18
N THR A 404 -15.46 10.07 15.11
CA THR A 404 -16.25 11.02 14.32
C THR A 404 -17.41 10.34 13.62
N LYS A 405 -18.61 10.95 13.72
CA LYS A 405 -19.85 10.46 13.09
C LYS A 405 -19.87 10.72 11.59
N GLY A 406 -20.11 9.70 10.78
CA GLY A 406 -20.25 9.83 9.32
C GLY A 406 -19.01 10.38 8.60
N GLY A 407 -17.83 10.28 9.22
CA GLY A 407 -16.61 10.88 8.70
C GLY A 407 -15.39 10.58 9.58
N ILE A 408 -14.34 11.37 9.38
CA ILE A 408 -13.06 11.27 10.10
C ILE A 408 -12.69 12.67 10.62
N CYS A 409 -11.96 12.76 11.73
CA CYS A 409 -11.39 14.04 12.18
C CYS A 409 -9.99 14.30 11.60
N VAL A 410 -9.61 15.57 11.54
CA VAL A 410 -8.29 16.01 11.05
C VAL A 410 -7.16 15.29 11.79
N LYS A 411 -7.16 15.26 13.13
CA LYS A 411 -6.08 14.63 13.91
C LYS A 411 -5.95 13.12 13.74
N CYS A 412 -7.03 12.39 13.45
CA CYS A 412 -6.96 10.94 13.19
C CYS A 412 -6.46 10.63 11.77
N TYR A 413 -6.65 11.54 10.82
CA TYR A 413 -6.18 11.38 9.44
C TYR A 413 -4.73 11.88 9.25
N GLY A 414 -4.39 13.01 9.87
CA GLY A 414 -3.09 13.69 9.76
C GLY A 414 -2.95 14.47 8.46
N LYS A 415 -1.75 14.40 7.85
CA LYS A 415 -1.44 15.10 6.60
C LYS A 415 -2.21 14.58 5.40
N ASP A 416 -2.60 15.49 4.53
CA ASP A 416 -2.90 15.19 3.14
C ASP A 416 -1.58 14.99 2.38
N LEU A 417 -1.42 13.81 1.79
CA LEU A 417 -0.20 13.43 1.08
C LEU A 417 -0.11 14.10 -0.30
N GLY A 418 -1.20 14.65 -0.84
CA GLY A 418 -1.20 15.39 -2.10
C GLY A 418 -0.59 16.79 -1.98
N THR A 419 -0.82 17.46 -0.85
CA THR A 419 -0.31 18.83 -0.57
C THR A 419 0.85 18.85 0.42
N ASN A 420 1.01 17.79 1.22
CA ASN A 420 1.93 17.68 2.36
C ASN A 420 1.61 18.60 3.55
N ASP A 421 0.40 19.17 3.56
CA ASP A 421 -0.17 19.96 4.64
C ASP A 421 -1.16 19.13 5.46
N THR A 422 -1.52 19.59 6.65
CA THR A 422 -2.59 18.98 7.44
C THR A 422 -3.90 19.00 6.65
N VAL A 423 -4.66 17.89 6.68
CA VAL A 423 -5.91 17.78 5.91
C VAL A 423 -6.94 18.81 6.34
N GLU A 424 -7.69 19.36 5.38
CA GLU A 424 -8.74 20.33 5.67
C GLU A 424 -10.12 19.67 5.87
N VAL A 425 -10.96 20.31 6.67
CA VAL A 425 -12.37 19.95 6.83
C VAL A 425 -13.12 20.05 5.50
N GLY A 426 -13.93 19.02 5.20
CA GLY A 426 -14.63 18.87 3.93
C GLY A 426 -13.88 18.05 2.88
N THR A 427 -12.64 17.63 3.13
CA THR A 427 -11.86 16.82 2.17
C THR A 427 -12.46 15.42 2.00
N ALA A 428 -12.65 14.98 0.75
CA ALA A 428 -13.25 13.69 0.39
C ALA A 428 -12.22 12.53 0.45
N VAL A 429 -11.69 12.28 1.64
CA VAL A 429 -10.61 11.31 1.87
C VAL A 429 -10.97 9.87 1.49
N GLY A 430 -12.24 9.49 1.52
CA GLY A 430 -12.68 8.18 1.03
C GLY A 430 -12.45 7.97 -0.46
N ILE A 431 -12.69 9.00 -1.30
CA ILE A 431 -12.42 8.93 -2.74
C ILE A 431 -10.92 8.82 -3.00
N ILE A 432 -10.12 9.62 -2.29
CA ILE A 432 -8.66 9.59 -2.38
C ILE A 432 -8.13 8.20 -2.02
N ALA A 433 -8.63 7.60 -0.93
CA ALA A 433 -8.26 6.25 -0.51
C ALA A 433 -8.63 5.18 -1.54
N ALA A 434 -9.85 5.23 -2.06
CA ALA A 434 -10.33 4.28 -3.07
C ALA A 434 -9.49 4.33 -4.35
N GLN A 435 -9.12 5.53 -4.82
CA GLN A 435 -8.27 5.72 -6.00
C GLN A 435 -6.83 5.31 -5.73
N SER A 436 -6.29 5.66 -4.56
CA SER A 436 -4.92 5.32 -4.15
C SER A 436 -4.69 3.81 -4.03
N ILE A 437 -5.74 3.04 -3.73
CA ILE A 437 -5.71 1.57 -3.74
C ILE A 437 -6.02 1.03 -5.15
N GLY A 438 -6.99 1.61 -5.84
CA GLY A 438 -7.46 1.12 -7.14
C GLY A 438 -6.46 1.30 -8.29
N GLU A 439 -5.79 2.45 -8.38
CA GLU A 439 -4.84 2.76 -9.44
C GLU A 439 -3.65 1.78 -9.45
N PRO A 440 -2.92 1.54 -8.33
CA PRO A 440 -1.86 0.54 -8.31
C PRO A 440 -2.39 -0.88 -8.52
N GLY A 441 -3.67 -1.14 -8.21
CA GLY A 441 -4.35 -2.40 -8.49
C GLY A 441 -4.29 -2.79 -9.98
N THR A 442 -4.35 -1.81 -10.89
CA THR A 442 -4.11 -2.06 -12.33
C THR A 442 -2.68 -2.53 -12.58
N GLN A 443 -1.69 -1.96 -11.88
CA GLN A 443 -0.28 -2.33 -12.02
C GLN A 443 0.04 -3.71 -11.44
N LEU A 444 -0.62 -4.11 -10.34
CA LEU A 444 -0.56 -5.48 -9.80
C LEU A 444 -0.94 -6.51 -10.88
N THR A 445 -1.87 -6.13 -11.76
CA THR A 445 -2.31 -6.99 -12.85
C THR A 445 -1.44 -6.92 -14.10
N MET A 446 -0.82 -5.76 -14.37
CA MET A 446 -0.04 -5.52 -15.59
C MET A 446 1.44 -5.94 -15.49
N ARG A 447 2.06 -6.02 -14.30
CA ARG A 447 3.45 -6.51 -14.17
C ARG A 447 3.65 -7.96 -14.62
N THR A 448 2.57 -8.71 -14.86
CA THR A 448 2.61 -9.99 -15.58
C THR A 448 3.20 -9.86 -17.00
N PHE A 449 3.18 -8.66 -17.59
CA PHE A 449 3.76 -8.36 -18.90
C PHE A 449 5.30 -8.43 -18.92
N HIS A 450 5.97 -7.86 -17.91
CA HIS A 450 7.45 -7.78 -17.88
C HIS A 450 8.11 -9.10 -17.48
N MET A 451 7.41 -9.91 -16.69
CA MET A 451 7.82 -11.29 -16.40
C MET A 451 7.47 -12.28 -17.53
N GLY A 452 6.73 -11.82 -18.55
CA GLY A 452 6.30 -12.52 -19.78
C GLY A 452 6.87 -13.92 -20.01
N GLY A 453 6.29 -14.91 -19.33
CA GLY A 453 6.57 -16.33 -19.51
C GLY A 453 7.75 -16.88 -18.69
N VAL A 454 8.60 -16.10 -18.03
CA VAL A 454 9.69 -16.66 -17.22
C VAL A 454 9.13 -17.19 -15.91
N ALA A 455 9.40 -18.47 -15.63
CA ALA A 455 8.99 -19.10 -14.38
C ALA A 455 9.77 -18.52 -13.19
N GLY A 456 9.10 -17.81 -12.31
CA GLY A 456 9.63 -17.38 -11.01
C GLY A 456 9.15 -18.29 -9.89
N GLU A 457 9.97 -18.46 -8.86
CA GLU A 457 9.60 -19.14 -7.60
C GLU A 457 8.65 -18.24 -6.81
N GLY A 458 7.34 -18.49 -6.95
CA GLY A 458 6.29 -17.82 -6.21
C GLY A 458 5.09 -17.50 -7.10
N ASP A 459 3.92 -17.97 -6.68
CA ASP A 459 2.64 -17.69 -7.33
C ASP A 459 2.20 -16.23 -7.08
N ILE A 460 2.99 -15.28 -7.62
CA ILE A 460 2.77 -13.83 -7.61
C ILE A 460 1.45 -13.46 -8.32
N THR A 461 0.85 -14.40 -9.07
CA THR A 461 -0.37 -14.16 -9.84
C THR A 461 -1.63 -13.96 -9.00
N GLN A 462 -1.57 -14.15 -7.67
CA GLN A 462 -2.71 -14.01 -6.77
C GLN A 462 -2.91 -12.62 -6.15
N GLY A 463 -2.01 -11.65 -6.39
CA GLY A 463 -2.01 -10.35 -5.70
C GLY A 463 -3.37 -9.64 -5.65
N LEU A 464 -3.92 -9.26 -6.82
CA LEU A 464 -5.23 -8.59 -6.87
C LEU A 464 -6.35 -9.48 -6.34
N THR A 465 -6.37 -10.77 -6.69
CA THR A 465 -7.43 -11.70 -6.25
C THR A 465 -7.47 -11.85 -4.74
N ARG A 466 -6.32 -11.76 -4.07
CA ARG A 466 -6.22 -11.81 -2.62
C ARG A 466 -6.71 -10.50 -1.97
N VAL A 467 -6.37 -9.35 -2.56
CA VAL A 467 -6.91 -8.04 -2.13
C VAL A 467 -8.45 -8.04 -2.24
N GLU A 468 -9.00 -8.55 -3.34
CA GLU A 468 -10.46 -8.70 -3.49
C GLU A 468 -11.07 -9.66 -2.47
N GLU A 469 -10.40 -10.79 -2.19
CA GLU A 469 -10.86 -11.77 -1.20
C GLU A 469 -10.95 -11.15 0.20
N LEU A 470 -9.94 -10.35 0.58
CA LEU A 470 -9.91 -9.60 1.85
C LEU A 470 -11.03 -8.56 1.92
N PHE A 471 -11.12 -7.69 0.91
CA PHE A 471 -12.12 -6.61 0.92
C PHE A 471 -13.57 -7.10 0.74
N GLU A 472 -13.79 -8.29 0.19
CA GLU A 472 -15.11 -8.92 0.17
C GLU A 472 -15.39 -9.81 1.39
N ALA A 473 -14.46 -9.85 2.37
CA ALA A 473 -14.53 -10.68 3.56
C ALA A 473 -14.89 -12.15 3.24
N ARG A 474 -14.29 -12.68 2.18
CA ARG A 474 -14.47 -14.07 1.72
C ARG A 474 -13.58 -15.01 2.52
N THR A 475 -14.01 -16.26 2.62
CA THR A 475 -13.18 -17.30 3.23
C THR A 475 -11.99 -17.61 2.31
N PRO A 476 -10.75 -17.60 2.82
CA PRO A 476 -9.59 -17.89 1.99
C PRO A 476 -9.58 -19.33 1.49
N LYS A 477 -8.98 -19.56 0.32
CA LYS A 477 -8.81 -20.91 -0.26
C LYS A 477 -8.00 -21.84 0.65
N SER A 478 -6.99 -21.29 1.32
CA SER A 478 -6.08 -22.01 2.23
C SER A 478 -6.09 -21.34 3.61
N PRO A 479 -7.11 -21.58 4.44
CA PRO A 479 -7.23 -20.95 5.76
C PRO A 479 -6.21 -21.53 6.73
N ALA A 480 -5.46 -20.67 7.44
CA ALA A 480 -4.64 -21.07 8.57
C ALA A 480 -5.53 -21.47 9.77
N LEU A 481 -5.08 -22.47 10.53
CA LEU A 481 -5.71 -22.81 11.81
C LEU A 481 -5.29 -21.77 12.85
N LEU A 482 -6.25 -21.13 13.52
CA LEU A 482 -6.02 -20.15 14.57
C LEU A 482 -6.19 -20.77 15.95
N ALA A 483 -5.38 -20.35 16.92
CA ALA A 483 -5.50 -20.77 18.30
C ALA A 483 -6.78 -20.20 18.93
N GLU A 484 -7.64 -21.06 19.47
CA GLU A 484 -8.88 -20.61 20.14
C GLU A 484 -8.69 -20.26 21.62
N ILE A 485 -7.56 -20.66 22.21
CA ILE A 485 -7.21 -20.41 23.62
C ILE A 485 -5.73 -20.04 23.71
N ASP A 486 -5.38 -19.23 24.71
CA ASP A 486 -4.00 -19.00 25.12
C ASP A 486 -3.44 -20.27 25.77
N GLY A 487 -2.19 -20.61 25.50
CA GLY A 487 -1.58 -21.78 26.14
C GLY A 487 -0.28 -22.27 25.50
N LYS A 488 0.25 -23.37 26.03
CA LYS A 488 1.44 -24.03 25.49
C LYS A 488 1.07 -25.06 24.44
N VAL A 489 1.81 -25.05 23.33
CA VAL A 489 1.64 -25.98 22.21
C VAL A 489 2.28 -27.32 22.55
N LYS A 490 1.52 -28.40 22.42
CA LYS A 490 2.02 -29.78 22.42
C LYS A 490 1.77 -30.42 21.05
N VAL A 491 2.84 -30.72 20.32
CA VAL A 491 2.73 -31.35 19.00
C VAL A 491 2.83 -32.87 19.16
N SER A 492 1.80 -33.60 18.72
CA SER A 492 1.81 -35.06 18.65
C SER A 492 1.75 -35.52 17.19
N ARG A 493 2.49 -36.57 16.84
CA ARG A 493 2.39 -37.22 15.53
C ARG A 493 1.93 -38.66 15.76
N LYS A 494 0.67 -38.95 15.42
CA LYS A 494 0.08 -40.30 15.53
C LYS A 494 -0.44 -40.72 14.16
N GLY A 495 0.01 -41.89 13.68
CA GLY A 495 -0.54 -42.53 12.47
C GLY A 495 -0.46 -41.69 11.18
N GLY A 496 0.56 -40.83 11.02
CA GLY A 496 0.70 -39.95 9.85
C GLY A 496 -0.12 -38.65 9.91
N LYS A 497 -0.88 -38.42 10.99
CA LYS A 497 -1.54 -37.14 11.29
C LYS A 497 -0.73 -36.37 12.32
N THR A 498 -0.63 -35.05 12.12
CA THR A 498 -0.05 -34.14 13.09
C THR A 498 -1.19 -33.50 13.87
N GLU A 499 -1.18 -33.65 15.18
CA GLU A 499 -2.14 -33.05 16.11
C GLU A 499 -1.41 -31.98 16.92
N ILE A 500 -2.02 -30.81 17.08
CA ILE A 500 -1.61 -29.81 18.07
C ILE A 500 -2.60 -29.85 19.22
N THR A 501 -2.13 -30.03 20.45
CA THR A 501 -2.92 -29.77 21.65
C THR A 501 -2.43 -28.49 22.31
N LEU A 502 -3.30 -27.50 22.47
CA LEU A 502 -3.03 -26.32 23.30
C LEU A 502 -3.46 -26.61 24.72
N ILE A 503 -2.58 -26.35 25.69
CA ILE A 503 -2.86 -26.52 27.11
C ILE A 503 -2.82 -25.13 27.75
N SER A 504 -3.98 -24.65 28.21
CA SER A 504 -4.07 -23.42 28.99
C SER A 504 -3.93 -23.74 30.48
N GLU A 505 -3.04 -23.04 31.16
CA GLU A 505 -2.87 -23.12 32.63
C GLU A 505 -3.78 -22.10 33.36
N GLU A 506 -4.39 -21.17 32.62
CA GLU A 506 -5.31 -20.16 33.13
C GLU A 506 -6.78 -20.59 32.92
N PRO A 507 -7.68 -20.24 33.86
CA PRO A 507 -9.10 -20.53 33.71
C PRO A 507 -9.68 -19.71 32.54
N VAL A 508 -10.29 -20.39 31.57
CA VAL A 508 -10.97 -19.77 30.43
C VAL A 508 -12.35 -19.32 30.87
N GLU A 509 -12.67 -18.04 30.64
CA GLU A 509 -14.00 -17.49 30.88
C GLU A 509 -14.80 -17.49 29.56
N ASP A 510 -15.90 -18.23 29.53
CA ASP A 510 -16.88 -18.20 28.46
C ASP A 510 -18.09 -17.35 28.89
N ALA A 511 -18.25 -16.19 28.26
CA ALA A 511 -19.44 -15.35 28.43
C ALA A 511 -20.54 -15.72 27.42
N TYR A 512 -21.77 -15.80 27.91
CA TYR A 512 -22.97 -16.06 27.12
C TYR A 512 -23.94 -14.90 27.30
N ASP A 513 -24.16 -14.14 26.23
CA ASP A 513 -25.19 -13.10 26.19
C ASP A 513 -26.58 -13.75 26.13
N ILE A 514 -27.46 -13.32 27.01
CA ILE A 514 -28.82 -13.82 27.14
C ILE A 514 -29.77 -12.73 26.68
N THR A 515 -30.51 -13.00 25.59
CA THR A 515 -31.55 -12.09 25.12
C THR A 515 -32.77 -12.18 26.03
N SER A 516 -33.56 -11.11 26.09
CA SER A 516 -34.75 -10.94 26.95
C SER A 516 -35.82 -12.04 26.81
N ASP A 517 -35.81 -12.75 25.68
CA ASP A 517 -36.64 -13.93 25.39
C ASP A 517 -36.24 -15.20 26.13
N TYR A 518 -35.07 -15.22 26.77
CA TYR A 518 -34.52 -16.38 27.48
C TYR A 518 -34.60 -16.17 29.00
N GLU A 519 -34.91 -17.25 29.71
CA GLU A 519 -34.90 -17.32 31.17
C GLU A 519 -33.69 -18.14 31.63
N VAL A 520 -32.87 -17.53 32.48
CA VAL A 520 -31.67 -18.16 33.05
C VAL A 520 -32.08 -19.20 34.09
N ILE A 521 -31.60 -20.44 33.94
CA ILE A 521 -31.98 -21.56 34.81
C ILE A 521 -30.91 -21.81 35.88
N VAL A 522 -29.73 -21.26 35.67
CA VAL A 522 -28.51 -21.53 36.43
C VAL A 522 -28.18 -20.38 37.38
N LYS A 523 -27.60 -20.69 38.54
CA LYS A 523 -27.26 -19.70 39.57
C LYS A 523 -25.75 -19.55 39.72
N LYS A 524 -25.33 -18.39 40.22
CA LYS A 524 -23.94 -18.10 40.57
C LYS A 524 -23.39 -19.18 41.51
N GLY A 525 -22.29 -19.83 41.11
CA GLY A 525 -21.65 -20.93 41.82
C GLY A 525 -22.03 -22.33 41.38
N ASP A 526 -23.03 -22.50 40.50
CA ASP A 526 -23.40 -23.81 39.95
C ASP A 526 -22.28 -24.35 39.04
N VAL A 527 -22.05 -25.67 39.10
CA VAL A 527 -21.10 -26.37 38.23
C VAL A 527 -21.87 -26.95 37.05
N VAL A 528 -21.50 -26.55 35.84
CA VAL A 528 -22.13 -26.96 34.58
C VAL A 528 -21.17 -27.83 33.77
N LYS A 529 -21.70 -28.88 33.13
CA LYS A 529 -20.97 -29.76 32.21
C LYS A 529 -21.19 -29.33 30.77
N GLU A 530 -20.28 -29.73 29.88
CA GLU A 530 -20.43 -29.49 28.43
C GLU A 530 -21.86 -29.84 27.95
N LYS A 531 -22.50 -28.90 27.25
CA LYS A 531 -23.88 -28.97 26.72
C LYS A 531 -25.03 -28.88 27.72
N ASP A 532 -24.77 -28.60 28.99
CA ASP A 532 -25.80 -28.25 29.97
C ASP A 532 -26.52 -26.96 29.59
N VAL A 533 -27.81 -26.87 29.93
CA VAL A 533 -28.68 -25.76 29.55
C VAL A 533 -28.49 -24.60 30.53
N LEU A 534 -27.98 -23.48 30.02
CA LEU A 534 -27.79 -22.23 30.77
C LEU A 534 -29.09 -21.40 30.80
N ALA A 535 -29.78 -21.31 29.66
CA ALA A 535 -31.03 -20.55 29.55
C ALA A 535 -32.02 -21.20 28.57
N LYS A 536 -33.32 -21.08 28.86
CA LYS A 536 -34.43 -21.56 28.02
C LYS A 536 -35.20 -20.40 27.44
N ASN A 537 -35.56 -20.48 26.16
CA ASN A 537 -36.43 -19.49 25.56
C ASN A 537 -37.87 -19.62 26.12
N LYS A 538 -38.52 -18.49 26.41
CA LYS A 538 -39.88 -18.40 26.97
C LYS A 538 -40.96 -18.81 25.96
N HIS A 539 -40.69 -18.67 24.66
CA HIS A 539 -41.66 -18.86 23.58
C HIS A 539 -41.38 -20.08 22.70
N ASN A 540 -40.15 -20.61 22.71
CA ASN A 540 -39.73 -21.71 21.83
C ASN A 540 -38.88 -22.78 22.55
N LYS A 541 -38.65 -23.93 21.92
CA LYS A 541 -37.79 -25.01 22.48
C LYS A 541 -36.28 -24.75 22.37
N SER A 542 -35.86 -23.55 21.97
CA SER A 542 -34.45 -23.20 21.86
C SER A 542 -33.81 -23.02 23.24
N VAL A 543 -32.58 -23.50 23.37
CA VAL A 543 -31.82 -23.49 24.62
C VAL A 543 -30.41 -22.99 24.38
N ILE A 544 -29.91 -22.13 25.26
CA ILE A 544 -28.50 -21.75 25.30
C ILE A 544 -27.77 -22.82 26.12
N ARG A 545 -26.74 -23.42 25.55
CA ARG A 545 -25.98 -24.51 26.17
C ARG A 545 -24.54 -24.09 26.39
N THR A 546 -23.94 -24.57 27.49
CA THR A 546 -22.52 -24.31 27.75
C THR A 546 -21.62 -25.08 26.78
N LYS A 547 -20.57 -24.43 26.29
CA LYS A 547 -19.53 -24.96 25.40
C LYS A 547 -18.43 -25.68 26.18
N SER A 548 -18.17 -25.26 27.41
CA SER A 548 -17.08 -25.76 28.24
C SER A 548 -17.61 -26.14 29.63
N PRO A 549 -17.11 -27.22 30.24
CA PRO A 549 -17.43 -27.51 31.63
C PRO A 549 -16.77 -26.47 32.55
N GLY A 550 -17.48 -26.02 33.58
CA GLY A 550 -16.97 -24.98 34.46
C GLY A 550 -17.96 -24.56 35.54
N LYS A 551 -17.54 -23.61 36.35
CA LYS A 551 -18.34 -23.02 37.41
C LYS A 551 -18.86 -21.65 36.98
N ILE A 552 -20.12 -21.37 37.30
CA ILE A 552 -20.74 -20.10 36.93
C ILE A 552 -20.23 -19.00 37.87
N LYS A 553 -19.45 -18.07 37.31
CA LYS A 553 -18.90 -16.90 38.02
C LYS A 553 -19.95 -15.81 38.19
N ASP A 554 -20.79 -15.62 37.17
CA ASP A 554 -21.89 -14.68 37.23
C ASP A 554 -23.10 -15.17 36.43
N ALA A 555 -24.29 -14.93 36.96
CA ALA A 555 -25.56 -15.28 36.33
C ALA A 555 -26.53 -14.12 36.56
N SER A 556 -26.52 -13.17 35.64
CA SER A 556 -27.45 -12.05 35.56
C SER A 556 -28.55 -12.36 34.54
N GLU A 557 -29.64 -11.59 34.53
CA GLU A 557 -30.70 -11.75 33.52
C GLU A 557 -30.19 -11.55 32.08
N ASP A 558 -29.11 -10.77 31.92
CA ASP A 558 -28.54 -10.39 30.62
C ASP A 558 -27.32 -11.20 30.20
N MET A 559 -26.57 -11.80 31.14
CA MET A 559 -25.30 -12.47 30.87
C MET A 559 -25.00 -13.58 31.87
N VAL A 560 -24.54 -14.73 31.37
CA VAL A 560 -24.00 -15.83 32.17
C VAL A 560 -22.53 -16.04 31.81
N THR A 561 -21.65 -16.04 32.82
CA THR A 561 -20.21 -16.29 32.65
C THR A 561 -19.84 -17.62 33.29
N VAL A 562 -19.29 -18.54 32.48
CA VAL A 562 -18.81 -19.85 32.91
C VAL A 562 -17.28 -19.82 32.94
N VAL A 563 -16.68 -20.20 34.07
CA VAL A 563 -15.22 -20.27 34.25
C VAL A 563 -14.81 -21.73 34.33
N SER A 564 -13.89 -22.17 33.47
CA SER A 564 -13.42 -23.56 33.47
C SER A 564 -12.64 -23.89 34.75
N GLU A 565 -12.89 -25.08 35.33
CA GLU A 565 -12.10 -25.59 36.46
C GLU A 565 -10.96 -26.50 35.93
N GLY A 566 -9.70 -26.07 36.05
CA GLY A 566 -8.50 -26.83 35.68
C GLY A 566 -7.94 -26.47 34.30
N ASN A 567 -6.92 -27.24 33.87
CA ASN A 567 -6.25 -27.01 32.57
C ASN A 567 -7.22 -27.34 31.42
N VAL A 568 -7.43 -26.36 30.53
CA VAL A 568 -8.23 -26.56 29.32
C VAL A 568 -7.32 -27.04 28.20
N GLU A 569 -7.60 -28.25 27.69
CA GLU A 569 -6.88 -28.80 26.53
C GLU A 569 -7.75 -28.70 25.28
N LYS A 570 -7.18 -28.15 24.21
CA LYS A 570 -7.84 -28.08 22.90
C LYS A 570 -6.98 -28.65 21.79
N THR A 571 -7.48 -29.68 21.12
CA THR A 571 -6.74 -30.42 20.09
C THR A 571 -7.20 -30.04 18.69
N TYR A 572 -6.24 -29.80 17.80
CA TYR A 572 -6.41 -29.44 16.40
C TYR A 572 -5.78 -30.50 15.52
N ASP A 573 -6.56 -31.05 14.60
CA ASP A 573 -6.07 -31.96 13.56
C ASP A 573 -5.52 -31.17 12.38
N ILE A 574 -4.25 -31.40 12.03
CA ILE A 574 -3.63 -30.72 10.89
C ILE A 574 -3.76 -31.57 9.64
N PRO A 575 -4.40 -31.06 8.58
CA PRO A 575 -4.46 -31.72 7.28
C PRO A 575 -3.06 -32.00 6.70
N PHE A 576 -2.93 -33.12 6.00
CA PHE A 576 -1.68 -33.49 5.32
C PHE A 576 -1.26 -32.41 4.31
N GLY A 577 0.02 -32.01 4.33
CA GLY A 577 0.59 -30.98 3.44
C GLY A 577 0.63 -29.56 4.01
N ARG A 578 0.14 -29.31 5.23
CA ARG A 578 0.29 -28.00 5.89
C ARG A 578 1.53 -27.94 6.78
N THR A 579 2.28 -26.85 6.65
CA THR A 579 3.45 -26.59 7.47
C THR A 579 3.04 -25.94 8.79
N LEU A 580 3.63 -26.41 9.88
CA LEU A 580 3.47 -25.83 11.20
C LEU A 580 4.20 -24.48 11.29
N LYS A 581 3.55 -23.47 11.87
CA LYS A 581 4.22 -22.21 12.26
C LYS A 581 4.74 -22.25 13.70
N VAL A 582 4.19 -23.13 14.53
CA VAL A 582 4.49 -23.22 15.96
C VAL A 582 5.37 -24.41 16.31
N GLN A 583 6.22 -24.23 17.32
CA GLN A 583 7.10 -25.27 17.85
C GLN A 583 6.52 -25.92 19.11
N ASN A 584 6.97 -27.14 19.43
CA ASN A 584 6.57 -27.81 20.67
C ASN A 584 7.05 -27.03 21.89
N ASN A 585 6.20 -26.87 22.90
CA ASN A 585 6.36 -26.02 24.09
C ASN A 585 6.37 -24.50 23.84
N GLN A 586 6.04 -24.03 22.63
CA GLN A 586 5.86 -22.60 22.39
C GLN A 586 4.56 -22.11 23.05
N THR A 587 4.61 -20.96 23.73
CA THR A 587 3.41 -20.26 24.20
C THR A 587 2.76 -19.55 23.01
N VAL A 588 1.46 -19.76 22.83
CA VAL A 588 0.66 -19.09 21.81
C VAL A 588 -0.45 -18.29 22.43
N THR A 589 -0.79 -17.17 21.80
CA THR A 589 -1.93 -16.36 22.17
C THR A 589 -3.16 -16.71 21.34
N LYS A 590 -4.34 -16.43 21.87
CA LYS A 590 -5.62 -16.59 21.20
C LYS A 590 -5.63 -15.77 19.91
N GLY A 591 -6.03 -16.40 18.80
CA GLY A 591 -6.00 -15.85 17.45
C GLY A 591 -4.69 -16.04 16.70
N GLN A 592 -3.62 -16.54 17.34
CA GLN A 592 -2.35 -16.79 16.65
C GLN A 592 -2.45 -17.98 15.68
N ALA A 593 -1.84 -17.85 14.50
CA ALA A 593 -1.82 -18.93 13.51
C ALA A 593 -0.89 -20.08 13.89
N LEU A 594 -1.46 -21.29 13.91
CA LEU A 594 -0.78 -22.55 14.19
C LEU A 594 -0.14 -23.17 12.93
N THR A 595 -0.73 -22.92 11.76
CA THR A 595 -0.27 -23.43 10.46
C THR A 595 0.01 -22.31 9.47
N THR A 596 0.77 -22.60 8.41
CA THR A 596 0.87 -21.71 7.26
C THR A 596 -0.48 -21.56 6.54
N GLY A 597 -0.74 -20.37 5.99
CA GLY A 597 -2.00 -20.03 5.32
C GLY A 597 -2.50 -18.63 5.67
N HIS A 598 -3.64 -18.27 5.10
CA HIS A 598 -4.29 -16.97 5.28
C HIS A 598 -5.33 -17.01 6.41
N PHE A 599 -5.56 -15.91 7.11
CA PHE A 599 -6.51 -15.92 8.23
C PHE A 599 -7.93 -15.78 7.70
N ASN A 600 -8.86 -16.53 8.29
CA ASN A 600 -10.28 -16.31 8.06
C ASN A 600 -10.74 -15.16 8.97
N LEU A 601 -11.09 -14.03 8.36
CA LEU A 601 -11.45 -12.80 9.09
C LEU A 601 -12.62 -13.00 10.07
N ARG A 602 -13.60 -13.86 9.72
CA ARG A 602 -14.77 -14.13 10.59
C ARG A 602 -14.41 -14.98 11.80
N GLU A 603 -13.45 -15.89 11.65
CA GLU A 603 -12.95 -16.67 12.77
C GLU A 603 -12.07 -15.79 13.66
N LEU A 604 -11.18 -14.99 13.05
CA LEU A 604 -10.35 -14.03 13.77
C LEU A 604 -11.19 -13.07 14.62
N MET A 605 -12.26 -12.51 14.05
CA MET A 605 -13.19 -11.61 14.76
C MET A 605 -13.86 -12.26 15.97
N LYS A 606 -14.16 -13.57 15.89
CA LYS A 606 -14.78 -14.31 16.99
C LYS A 606 -13.79 -14.66 18.10
N LEU A 607 -12.52 -14.83 17.75
CA LEU A 607 -11.48 -15.26 18.69
C LEU A 607 -10.79 -14.09 19.37
N THR A 608 -10.58 -12.99 18.65
CA THR A 608 -9.83 -11.82 19.12
C THR A 608 -10.76 -10.62 19.30
N ASP A 609 -10.44 -9.50 18.67
CA ASP A 609 -11.12 -8.21 18.76
C ASP A 609 -11.16 -7.54 17.38
N LEU A 610 -11.93 -6.46 17.27
CA LEU A 610 -12.15 -5.76 16.01
C LEU A 610 -10.87 -5.12 15.47
N TYR A 611 -10.04 -4.58 16.36
CA TYR A 611 -8.81 -3.89 15.97
C TYR A 611 -7.79 -4.89 15.41
N THR A 612 -7.67 -6.09 15.99
CA THR A 612 -6.84 -7.16 15.43
C THR A 612 -7.27 -7.55 14.01
N VAL A 613 -8.58 -7.59 13.72
CA VAL A 613 -9.09 -7.87 12.36
C VAL A 613 -8.73 -6.75 11.39
N GLN A 614 -8.91 -5.49 11.79
CA GLN A 614 -8.56 -4.34 10.94
C GLN A 614 -7.05 -4.28 10.66
N LYS A 615 -6.24 -4.47 11.70
CA LYS A 615 -4.78 -4.54 11.60
C LYS A 615 -4.35 -5.66 10.65
N TYR A 616 -4.95 -6.85 10.76
CA TYR A 616 -4.66 -7.95 9.83
C TYR A 616 -5.02 -7.62 8.37
N ILE A 617 -6.17 -7.00 8.10
CA ILE A 617 -6.55 -6.56 6.75
C ILE A 617 -5.52 -5.57 6.21
N MET A 618 -5.14 -4.58 7.02
CA MET A 618 -4.14 -3.57 6.65
C MET A 618 -2.79 -4.21 6.30
N THR A 619 -2.21 -4.98 7.24
CA THR A 619 -0.89 -5.62 7.09
C THR A 619 -0.84 -6.56 5.89
N GLU A 620 -1.88 -7.38 5.67
CA GLU A 620 -1.93 -8.31 4.54
C GLU A 620 -2.04 -7.57 3.20
N VAL A 621 -2.93 -6.57 3.09
CA VAL A 621 -3.05 -5.77 1.86
C VAL A 621 -1.77 -5.01 1.57
N GLN A 622 -1.16 -4.39 2.59
CA GLN A 622 0.10 -3.65 2.45
C GLN A 622 1.22 -4.57 1.97
N SER A 623 1.35 -5.78 2.54
CA SER A 623 2.37 -6.75 2.12
C SER A 623 2.24 -7.15 0.65
N ILE A 624 1.01 -7.22 0.12
CA ILE A 624 0.75 -7.54 -1.29
C ILE A 624 1.23 -6.40 -2.19
N TYR A 625 0.90 -5.14 -1.85
CA TYR A 625 1.36 -3.99 -2.63
C TYR A 625 2.88 -3.78 -2.54
N ALA A 626 3.45 -3.90 -1.33
CA ALA A 626 4.89 -3.81 -1.09
C ALA A 626 5.68 -4.90 -1.83
N SER A 627 5.18 -6.15 -1.86
CA SER A 627 5.80 -7.24 -2.64
C SER A 627 5.88 -6.93 -4.14
N GLN A 628 4.99 -6.07 -4.64
CA GLN A 628 4.97 -5.58 -6.02
C GLN A 628 5.65 -4.21 -6.16
N GLY A 629 6.36 -3.74 -5.15
CA GLY A 629 7.05 -2.45 -5.15
C GLY A 629 6.13 -1.27 -5.44
N GLN A 630 4.89 -1.33 -4.97
CA GLN A 630 3.95 -0.21 -4.96
C GLN A 630 3.82 0.31 -3.54
N THR A 631 4.08 1.60 -3.36
CA THR A 631 3.95 2.29 -2.07
C THR A 631 2.54 2.84 -1.94
N ILE A 632 1.85 2.42 -0.88
CA ILE A 632 0.53 2.94 -0.48
C ILE A 632 0.60 3.28 1.00
N ASN A 633 0.11 4.45 1.40
CA ASN A 633 0.04 4.79 2.82
C ASN A 633 -1.08 4.00 3.50
N ASP A 634 -0.75 3.44 4.67
CA ASP A 634 -1.66 2.64 5.51
C ASP A 634 -3.01 3.34 5.76
N LYS A 635 -3.06 4.68 5.88
CA LYS A 635 -4.29 5.44 6.15
C LYS A 635 -5.40 5.17 5.14
N HIS A 636 -5.04 4.92 3.88
CA HIS A 636 -6.01 4.61 2.82
C HIS A 636 -6.65 3.24 3.05
N ILE A 637 -5.86 2.25 3.46
CA ILE A 637 -6.35 0.89 3.75
C ILE A 637 -7.15 0.88 5.06
N GLU A 638 -6.75 1.68 6.05
CA GLU A 638 -7.48 1.87 7.30
C GLU A 638 -8.91 2.38 7.06
N ILE A 639 -9.10 3.33 6.14
CA ILE A 639 -10.44 3.83 5.76
C ILE A 639 -11.31 2.67 5.26
N ILE A 640 -10.77 1.82 4.39
CA ILE A 640 -11.51 0.66 3.86
C ILE A 640 -11.83 -0.35 4.98
N ALA A 641 -10.85 -0.68 5.82
CA ALA A 641 -11.02 -1.63 6.92
C ALA A 641 -12.01 -1.13 7.98
N ARG A 642 -12.02 0.18 8.28
CA ARG A 642 -13.03 0.83 9.13
C ARG A 642 -14.42 0.67 8.53
N GLN A 643 -14.54 0.92 7.22
CA GLN A 643 -15.82 0.88 6.54
C GLN A 643 -16.41 -0.53 6.46
N MET A 644 -15.59 -1.56 6.28
CA MET A 644 -16.00 -2.98 6.31
C MET A 644 -16.63 -3.42 7.64
N LEU A 645 -16.24 -2.77 8.73
CA LEU A 645 -16.73 -3.05 10.07
C LEU A 645 -17.73 -2.01 10.58
N SER A 646 -18.16 -1.03 9.76
CA SER A 646 -18.96 0.12 10.20
C SER A 646 -20.38 -0.23 10.70
N LYS A 647 -20.92 -1.40 10.33
CA LYS A 647 -22.33 -1.74 10.56
C LYS A 647 -22.57 -2.61 11.79
N VAL A 648 -23.72 -2.38 12.42
CA VAL A 648 -24.25 -3.17 13.54
C VAL A 648 -25.61 -3.72 13.16
N ARG A 649 -25.86 -5.00 13.47
CA ARG A 649 -27.19 -5.59 13.39
C ARG A 649 -27.86 -5.49 14.75
N ILE A 650 -29.04 -4.89 14.79
CA ILE A 650 -29.82 -4.75 16.02
C ILE A 650 -30.38 -6.11 16.42
N LEU A 651 -30.10 -6.53 17.65
CA LEU A 651 -30.63 -7.75 18.27
C LEU A 651 -31.88 -7.45 19.09
N ASP A 652 -31.78 -6.43 19.95
CA ASP A 652 -32.87 -5.91 20.77
C ASP A 652 -32.92 -4.39 20.60
N ALA A 653 -34.08 -3.86 20.25
CA ALA A 653 -34.27 -2.44 20.05
C ALA A 653 -34.31 -1.66 21.38
N GLY A 654 -34.54 -2.32 22.52
CA GLY A 654 -34.76 -1.62 23.78
C GLY A 654 -35.90 -0.61 23.65
N ASP A 655 -35.67 0.63 24.12
CA ASP A 655 -36.59 1.75 23.93
C ASP A 655 -36.12 2.72 22.81
N SER A 656 -35.24 2.25 21.92
CA SER A 656 -34.73 3.02 20.78
C SER A 656 -35.72 3.07 19.61
N VAL A 657 -35.35 3.84 18.58
CA VAL A 657 -36.10 3.96 17.32
C VAL A 657 -35.81 2.80 16.34
N PHE A 658 -34.86 1.91 16.69
CA PHE A 658 -34.41 0.84 15.81
C PHE A 658 -35.41 -0.32 15.76
N LEU A 659 -35.37 -1.09 14.69
CA LEU A 659 -36.10 -2.35 14.57
C LEU A 659 -35.17 -3.56 14.78
N PRO A 660 -35.62 -4.62 15.50
CA PRO A 660 -34.85 -5.85 15.59
C PRO A 660 -34.54 -6.44 14.20
N GLY A 661 -33.27 -6.73 13.93
CA GLY A 661 -32.77 -7.21 12.65
C GLY A 661 -32.35 -6.11 11.66
N GLU A 662 -32.67 -4.84 11.94
CA GLU A 662 -32.18 -3.69 11.16
C GLU A 662 -30.65 -3.62 11.22
N MET A 663 -30.03 -3.16 10.12
CA MET A 663 -28.61 -2.83 10.10
C MET A 663 -28.44 -1.32 10.07
N THR A 664 -27.67 -0.79 11.03
CA THR A 664 -27.41 0.65 11.13
C THR A 664 -25.92 0.91 11.30
N ASP A 665 -25.52 2.17 11.16
CA ASP A 665 -24.15 2.60 11.42
C ASP A 665 -23.85 2.59 12.93
N ILE A 666 -22.65 2.17 13.30
CA ILE A 666 -22.22 2.12 14.71
C ILE A 666 -22.22 3.45 15.41
N MET A 667 -21.81 4.53 14.73
CA MET A 667 -21.69 5.81 15.39
C MET A 667 -23.08 6.31 15.78
N ARG A 668 -24.07 6.05 14.91
CA ARG A 668 -25.48 6.29 15.20
C ARG A 668 -26.02 5.37 16.31
N PHE A 669 -25.66 4.09 16.30
CA PHE A 669 -26.07 3.15 17.34
C PHE A 669 -25.55 3.54 18.73
N GLU A 670 -24.27 3.90 18.84
CA GLU A 670 -23.64 4.32 20.09
C GLU A 670 -24.15 5.67 20.59
N GLU A 671 -24.46 6.61 19.69
CA GLU A 671 -25.07 7.89 20.04
C GLU A 671 -26.48 7.70 20.62
N VAL A 672 -27.35 6.96 19.93
CA VAL A 672 -28.71 6.67 20.41
C VAL A 672 -28.67 5.95 21.76
N ASN A 673 -27.75 5.01 21.95
CA ASN A 673 -27.58 4.33 23.22
C ASN A 673 -27.08 5.26 24.34
N ARG A 674 -26.15 6.18 24.05
CA ARG A 674 -25.71 7.21 25.01
C ARG A 674 -26.85 8.15 25.40
N GLU A 675 -27.76 8.49 24.48
CA GLU A 675 -28.94 9.29 24.77
C GLU A 675 -29.95 8.53 25.64
N LEU A 676 -30.23 7.27 25.31
CA LEU A 676 -31.12 6.42 26.10
C LEU A 676 -30.58 6.18 27.52
N GLU A 677 -29.27 6.02 27.66
CA GLU A 677 -28.60 5.86 28.95
C GLU A 677 -28.72 7.13 29.81
N LYS A 678 -28.54 8.32 29.21
CA LYS A 678 -28.77 9.61 29.89
C LYS A 678 -30.21 9.77 30.37
N ASP A 679 -31.17 9.27 29.59
CA ASP A 679 -32.59 9.26 29.91
C ASP A 679 -33.00 8.14 30.88
N GLY A 680 -32.08 7.24 31.26
CA GLY A 680 -32.35 6.07 32.10
C GLY A 680 -33.28 5.03 31.46
N LYS A 681 -33.38 5.02 30.14
CA LYS A 681 -34.20 4.09 29.34
C LYS A 681 -33.41 2.81 29.00
N ARG A 682 -34.11 1.79 28.47
CA ARG A 682 -33.44 0.56 28.03
C ARG A 682 -32.67 0.81 26.73
N ILE A 683 -31.36 0.62 26.78
CA ILE A 683 -30.46 0.70 25.63
C ILE A 683 -30.74 -0.41 24.61
N ALA A 684 -30.44 -0.16 23.34
CA ALA A 684 -30.49 -1.16 22.29
C ALA A 684 -29.25 -2.08 22.36
N LYS A 685 -29.43 -3.36 22.05
CA LYS A 685 -28.34 -4.36 21.93
C LYS A 685 -28.14 -4.70 20.45
N GLY A 686 -26.89 -4.79 20.01
CA GLY A 686 -26.56 -5.08 18.62
C GLY A 686 -25.25 -5.87 18.46
N ASP A 687 -25.14 -6.62 17.37
CA ASP A 687 -23.96 -7.41 17.00
C ASP A 687 -23.18 -6.70 15.90
N ARG A 688 -21.86 -6.58 16.09
CA ARG A 688 -20.95 -5.91 15.16
C ARG A 688 -20.70 -6.82 13.95
N LEU A 689 -20.92 -6.29 12.74
CA LEU A 689 -20.80 -7.08 11.52
C LEU A 689 -19.50 -6.80 10.76
N LEU A 690 -18.85 -7.87 10.29
CA LEU A 690 -17.86 -7.81 9.22
C LEU A 690 -18.54 -8.03 7.86
N LEU A 691 -18.57 -6.99 7.03
CA LEU A 691 -19.17 -7.02 5.71
C LEU A 691 -18.12 -6.74 4.63
N GLY A 692 -18.25 -7.43 3.49
CA GLY A 692 -17.48 -7.08 2.29
C GLY A 692 -17.98 -5.79 1.64
N LEU A 693 -17.14 -5.11 0.86
CA LEU A 693 -17.45 -3.80 0.25
C LEU A 693 -18.79 -3.77 -0.49
N THR A 694 -19.10 -4.81 -1.26
CA THR A 694 -20.36 -4.90 -2.02
C THR A 694 -21.58 -4.88 -1.10
N ARG A 695 -21.49 -5.46 0.11
CA ARG A 695 -22.58 -5.43 1.09
C ARG A 695 -22.63 -4.10 1.84
N VAL A 696 -21.48 -3.50 2.11
CA VAL A 696 -21.43 -2.19 2.77
C VAL A 696 -22.07 -1.11 1.90
N SER A 697 -21.78 -1.09 0.60
CA SER A 697 -22.35 -0.11 -0.34
C SER A 697 -23.88 -0.24 -0.52
N LEU A 698 -24.45 -1.43 -0.26
CA LEU A 698 -25.91 -1.65 -0.26
C LEU A 698 -26.58 -1.25 1.07
N CYS A 699 -25.81 -1.17 2.16
CA CYS A 699 -26.31 -0.84 3.51
C CYS A 699 -26.04 0.63 3.86
N THR A 700 -26.23 1.53 2.89
CA THR A 700 -26.09 2.97 3.09
C THR A 700 -27.37 3.58 3.68
N ASP A 701 -27.22 4.73 4.33
CA ASP A 701 -28.35 5.42 4.95
C ASP A 701 -29.27 6.09 3.91
N SER A 702 -28.72 6.52 2.77
CA SER A 702 -29.45 7.03 1.61
C SER A 702 -29.98 5.89 0.74
N TRP A 703 -31.30 5.81 0.60
CA TRP A 703 -31.91 4.83 -0.30
C TRP A 703 -31.72 5.21 -1.77
N LEU A 704 -31.54 6.51 -2.10
CA LEU A 704 -31.20 6.95 -3.46
C LEU A 704 -29.81 6.44 -3.88
N SER A 705 -28.83 6.58 -2.98
CA SER A 705 -27.47 6.08 -3.19
C SER A 705 -27.48 4.55 -3.38
N ALA A 706 -28.14 3.81 -2.49
CA ALA A 706 -28.26 2.35 -2.60
C ALA A 706 -28.94 1.90 -3.90
N ALA A 707 -30.04 2.56 -4.31
CA ALA A 707 -30.81 2.21 -5.50
C ALA A 707 -30.03 2.37 -6.82
N SER A 708 -29.03 3.25 -6.85
CA SER A 708 -28.19 3.52 -8.02
C SER A 708 -27.12 2.44 -8.27
N PHE A 709 -26.78 1.63 -7.27
CA PHE A 709 -25.71 0.64 -7.36
C PHE A 709 -26.21 -0.71 -7.90
N GLN A 710 -27.01 -1.43 -7.09
CA GLN A 710 -27.59 -2.74 -7.42
C GLN A 710 -28.95 -2.93 -6.73
N GLU A 711 -29.76 -3.87 -7.22
CA GLU A 711 -31.01 -4.30 -6.57
C GLU A 711 -32.06 -3.18 -6.38
N THR A 712 -32.11 -2.22 -7.32
CA THR A 712 -32.98 -1.03 -7.32
C THR A 712 -34.42 -1.30 -6.91
N ILE A 713 -35.06 -2.35 -7.44
CA ILE A 713 -36.45 -2.68 -7.13
C ILE A 713 -36.63 -2.99 -5.65
N ARG A 714 -35.71 -3.76 -5.05
CA ARG A 714 -35.79 -4.13 -3.62
C ARG A 714 -35.68 -2.88 -2.74
N VAL A 715 -34.68 -2.04 -3.03
CA VAL A 715 -34.41 -0.81 -2.27
C VAL A 715 -35.60 0.15 -2.32
N LEU A 716 -36.20 0.35 -3.51
CA LEU A 716 -37.36 1.24 -3.66
C LEU A 716 -38.61 0.71 -2.95
N VAL A 717 -38.87 -0.60 -3.02
CA VAL A 717 -40.00 -1.22 -2.31
C VAL A 717 -39.83 -1.07 -0.80
N GLU A 718 -38.63 -1.32 -0.28
CA GLU A 718 -38.32 -1.16 1.15
C GLU A 718 -38.47 0.30 1.60
N ALA A 719 -37.90 1.25 0.86
CA ALA A 719 -38.01 2.67 1.17
C ALA A 719 -39.48 3.17 1.13
N ALA A 720 -40.26 2.74 0.14
CA ALA A 720 -41.67 3.11 0.01
C ALA A 720 -42.55 2.50 1.11
N THR A 721 -42.28 1.25 1.51
CA THR A 721 -43.05 0.56 2.56
C THR A 721 -42.71 1.04 3.97
N THR A 722 -41.47 1.48 4.20
CA THR A 722 -41.00 2.02 5.48
C THR A 722 -41.13 3.54 5.61
N ASN A 723 -41.60 4.22 4.56
CA ASN A 723 -41.67 5.69 4.48
C ASN A 723 -40.31 6.36 4.80
N ARG A 724 -39.23 5.82 4.23
CA ARG A 724 -37.86 6.27 4.51
C ARG A 724 -37.59 7.63 3.85
N ILE A 725 -37.12 8.59 4.64
CA ILE A 725 -36.71 9.93 4.18
C ILE A 725 -35.23 9.91 3.83
N ASP A 726 -34.86 10.52 2.70
CA ASP A 726 -33.46 10.70 2.30
C ASP A 726 -33.01 12.13 2.63
N ASN A 727 -31.95 12.27 3.43
CA ASN A 727 -31.45 13.56 3.91
C ASN A 727 -30.40 14.20 2.98
N LEU A 728 -29.99 13.49 1.94
CA LEU A 728 -29.02 13.95 0.94
C LEU A 728 -27.65 14.37 1.52
N GLU A 729 -27.12 13.61 2.48
CA GLU A 729 -25.86 13.94 3.17
C GLU A 729 -24.60 13.47 2.42
N GLY A 730 -24.72 12.53 1.50
CA GLY A 730 -23.62 11.94 0.74
C GLY A 730 -23.36 12.60 -0.61
N LEU A 731 -22.30 12.15 -1.28
CA LEU A 731 -21.90 12.72 -2.57
C LEU A 731 -22.85 12.29 -3.71
N LYS A 732 -23.23 11.01 -3.73
CA LYS A 732 -23.85 10.36 -4.89
C LYS A 732 -25.28 10.82 -5.12
N GLU A 733 -26.09 10.88 -4.07
CA GLU A 733 -27.45 11.42 -4.09
C GLU A 733 -27.52 12.87 -4.60
N ASN A 734 -26.56 13.73 -4.23
CA ASN A 734 -26.51 15.11 -4.67
C ASN A 734 -26.18 15.18 -6.16
N VAL A 735 -25.25 14.35 -6.64
CA VAL A 735 -24.97 14.21 -8.07
C VAL A 735 -26.21 13.72 -8.84
N ILE A 736 -26.93 12.72 -8.33
CA ILE A 736 -28.14 12.17 -8.97
C ILE A 736 -29.23 13.25 -9.13
N ILE A 737 -29.43 14.08 -8.11
CA ILE A 737 -30.44 15.14 -8.11
C ILE A 737 -29.97 16.41 -8.85
N GLY A 738 -28.67 16.55 -9.09
CA GLY A 738 -28.07 17.74 -9.71
C GLY A 738 -27.81 18.88 -8.73
N LYS A 739 -27.53 18.57 -7.46
CA LYS A 739 -27.07 19.51 -6.43
C LYS A 739 -25.55 19.48 -6.27
N LEU A 740 -25.00 20.52 -5.65
CA LEU A 740 -23.60 20.56 -5.26
C LEU A 740 -23.32 19.46 -4.23
N ILE A 741 -22.17 18.80 -4.37
CA ILE A 741 -21.73 17.77 -3.43
C ILE A 741 -21.36 18.38 -2.07
N PRO A 742 -21.67 17.73 -0.93
CA PRO A 742 -21.33 18.20 0.41
C PRO A 742 -19.86 17.89 0.77
N ALA A 743 -18.92 18.36 -0.07
CA ALA A 743 -17.48 18.25 0.12
C ALA A 743 -16.79 19.57 -0.29
N GLY A 744 -15.52 19.71 0.10
CA GLY A 744 -14.68 20.88 -0.19
C GLY A 744 -15.32 22.18 0.28
N GLU A 745 -15.33 23.19 -0.59
CA GLU A 745 -15.86 24.53 -0.27
C GLU A 745 -17.37 24.49 0.08
N THR A 746 -18.14 23.60 -0.55
CA THR A 746 -19.58 23.45 -0.25
C THR A 746 -19.80 22.99 1.19
N TYR A 747 -18.99 22.05 1.66
CA TYR A 747 -19.07 21.57 3.05
C TYR A 747 -18.75 22.70 4.05
N LYS A 748 -17.72 23.51 3.76
CA LYS A 748 -17.35 24.67 4.58
C LYS A 748 -18.44 25.73 4.60
N LYS A 749 -19.11 25.98 3.47
CA LYS A 749 -20.26 26.91 3.39
C LYS A 749 -21.46 26.45 4.21
N LEU A 750 -21.69 25.13 4.30
CA LEU A 750 -22.75 24.56 5.14
C LEU A 750 -22.40 24.59 6.64
N ASN A 751 -21.11 24.69 6.99
CA ASN A 751 -20.62 24.71 8.37
C ASN A 751 -19.69 25.93 8.59
N PRO A 752 -20.25 27.13 8.80
CA PRO A 752 -19.50 28.39 8.79
C PRO A 752 -18.41 28.51 9.87
N GLU A 753 -18.47 27.68 10.91
CA GLU A 753 -17.46 27.59 11.96
C GLU A 753 -16.08 27.16 11.45
N TYR A 754 -16.01 26.50 10.28
CA TYR A 754 -14.78 26.08 9.62
C TYR A 754 -14.37 26.97 8.44
N MET A 755 -15.02 28.12 8.26
CA MET A 755 -14.67 29.07 7.21
C MET A 755 -13.51 29.95 7.73
N PRO A 756 -12.42 30.13 6.97
CA PRO A 756 -11.39 31.07 7.38
C PRO A 756 -12.01 32.47 7.53
N PRO A 757 -11.61 33.27 8.52
CA PRO A 757 -12.11 34.62 8.67
C PRO A 757 -11.89 35.37 7.35
N ALA A 758 -12.93 36.05 6.86
CA ALA A 758 -12.82 36.81 5.63
C ALA A 758 -11.59 37.73 5.71
N PRO A 759 -10.73 37.78 4.68
CA PRO A 759 -9.63 38.74 4.68
C PRO A 759 -10.24 40.12 4.93
N MET A 760 -9.80 40.80 6.00
CA MET A 760 -10.15 42.20 6.21
C MET A 760 -9.73 42.91 4.93
N ALA A 761 -10.68 43.56 4.26
CA ALA A 761 -10.36 44.38 3.11
C ALA A 761 -9.29 45.40 3.53
N GLU A 762 -8.05 45.20 3.10
CA GLU A 762 -7.08 46.27 3.08
C GLU A 762 -7.55 47.26 2.02
N ASP A 763 -8.19 48.34 2.48
CA ASP A 763 -8.41 49.54 1.70
C ASP A 763 -7.04 50.07 1.25
N GLY A 764 -6.60 49.65 0.07
CA GLY A 764 -5.26 50.00 -0.42
C GLY A 764 -4.86 49.37 -1.74
N THR A 765 -5.74 49.38 -2.76
CA THR A 765 -5.30 49.10 -4.13
C THR A 765 -4.34 50.20 -4.60
N SER A 766 -3.04 49.92 -4.61
CA SER A 766 -2.06 50.70 -5.39
C SER A 766 -2.18 50.33 -6.86
N GLU A 767 -2.46 51.32 -7.70
CA GLU A 767 -2.65 51.25 -9.17
C GLU A 767 -1.44 50.75 -10.00
N GLU A 768 -0.49 49.99 -9.44
CA GLU A 768 0.70 49.51 -10.15
C GLU A 768 0.57 48.09 -10.73
N ASP A 769 -0.29 47.23 -10.19
CA ASP A 769 -0.40 45.84 -10.65
C ASP A 769 -1.29 45.64 -11.90
N GLU A 770 -2.14 46.61 -12.25
CA GLU A 770 -3.00 46.51 -13.45
C GLU A 770 -2.27 46.78 -14.77
N ARG A 771 -1.01 47.24 -14.75
CA ARG A 771 -0.24 47.51 -15.98
C ARG A 771 0.55 46.31 -16.54
N GLN A 772 0.67 45.21 -15.82
CA GLN A 772 1.41 44.04 -16.29
C GLN A 772 0.59 43.06 -17.15
N PHE A 773 -0.74 43.16 -17.15
CA PHE A 773 -1.62 42.24 -17.89
C PHE A 773 -1.91 42.64 -19.36
N ALA A 774 -1.25 43.67 -19.89
CA ALA A 774 -1.46 44.15 -21.27
C ALA A 774 -0.32 43.82 -22.26
N ILE A 775 0.67 43.00 -21.87
CA ILE A 775 1.72 42.53 -22.79
C ILE A 775 1.99 41.02 -22.56
N ILE A 776 1.02 40.20 -22.97
CA ILE A 776 1.17 38.83 -23.47
C ILE A 776 0.20 38.75 -24.67
#